data_AF-B8BM51-F1
#
_entry.id   AF-B8BM51-F1
#
_cell.length_a   1.000
_cell.length_b   1.000
_cell.length_c   1.000
_cell.angle_alpha   90.00
_cell.angle_beta   90.00
_cell.angle_gamma   90.00
#
_symmetry.space_group_name_H-M   'P 1'
#
loop_
_entity.id
_entity.type
_entity.pdbx_description
1 polymer ?
#
loop_
_entity_poly.entity_id
_entity_poly.type
_entity_poly.pdbx_seq_one_letter_code
_entity_poly.pdbx_strand_id
1 'polypeptide(L)'
;MSSSSSHHPEFASCTANDDEHHLDEFELELVVQDVQRQQNNGSANTDQHERENLLLLDDSSKSGALKRRLFFDNLLKNVQDDHIRFLHRQKERIDRHGLVKLLGLETERAKINVLEDVSGIIKPCRLTLLLGPPGCGKSTLLRALSGKLDKSLKVTGDISYNGYQLDEFVPEKTAAYISQYDLHIPEMTVRETLDFSSRCQGVGRRPKILKEVSARESAAGIIPDADIDIYMKAISVEASKRSLQTDYILKILGLEICADTMVGDAMIRGLSGGQKKRLTTAEMIVGPARAYFMDEISNGLDSSTTFQIISCFQQLTNISEYTMVISLLQPTPEVFDLFDDLILMAEGKIIYHGPRNEALNFFEECGFICPERKEVADFLQEILSCKDQQQYWSGPNESYRYISPHELSSMFKENHRGRKLEEPIVSPKSELGKEALAFNKYSLQKLEMFKACGAREALLMKRSMFVYVFKTGQLAIIALVTMSVFLRTRMTTDFTHATYYMGALFFSILMIMLNGTPEISMQIRRLPSFYKQKSYYFYSSWAYAIPASVLKVPVSILDSLVWICITYYGIGYTASVSRFFCQFLMLCFVHQSVTSLYRFIASYFQTPTASFFYLFLALTFFLMFGGFTLPKPSMPGWLNWGFWISPMTYAEIGTVINEFQAPRWQKETIQNITIGNRILINHGLYYSWHFYWISIGALFGSIILFYIAFGLALDYITSIEEYHGSRPIKRLCQEQEKDSNIRKESDGHSNISRAKMTIPVMELPITFHNLNYYIDTPPEMLKQGYPTKRLQLLNNITGALRPGVLSALMGVSGAGKTTLLDVLAGRKTGGYIEGDIRIGGYPKVQETFVRILGYCEQADIHSPQLTVEESVTYSAWLRLPSHVDKKTRSEFVAEVLETVELDQIKDVLVGTPQKNGLSMEQRKRLTIAVELVSNPSVILMDEPTTGLDTRSAAIVIRAVKNICKTGRTVVCTIHQPSTEIFEAFDELILMKNGGKIIYNGPIGERSSKVIEYFEAGFLNIFPHMYLSFLDYSFSLVFLKAAIEIPYVFIQVQIPKWWVWLYYLTPTSWTLDALLTSQYGNIEKEIRAFGETKSVSIFLNDYFGFHKDKLSLVAAVLIAFPFVLIILFSFSIEKFNFQKR
;
A
#
# COMPACT_ATOMS: atom_id res chain seq x y z
N MET A 1 67.14 24.49 15.92
CA MET A 1 68.08 24.34 17.05
C MET A 1 67.90 22.91 17.54
N SER A 2 68.65 21.94 17.01
CA SER A 2 70.06 21.55 17.34
C SER A 2 70.06 20.44 18.40
N SER A 3 70.76 19.30 18.29
CA SER A 3 71.65 18.71 17.25
C SER A 3 71.76 17.18 17.52
N SER A 4 72.49 16.29 16.83
CA SER A 4 73.51 16.35 15.74
C SER A 4 73.69 14.95 15.09
N SER A 5 74.41 14.88 13.95
CA SER A 5 75.17 13.71 13.38
C SER A 5 74.46 12.34 13.18
N SER A 6 74.27 11.76 12.00
CA SER A 6 75.08 11.57 10.76
C SER A 6 76.04 10.36 10.76
N HIS A 7 75.69 9.31 10.00
CA HIS A 7 76.60 8.57 9.10
C HIS A 7 75.82 7.83 7.99
N HIS A 8 76.40 7.80 6.79
CA HIS A 8 75.93 7.24 5.49
C HIS A 8 76.57 5.85 5.21
N PRO A 9 76.37 5.15 4.05
CA PRO A 9 75.38 5.28 2.94
C PRO A 9 74.75 3.93 2.43
N GLU A 10 73.82 4.01 1.46
CA GLU A 10 73.59 3.16 0.23
C GLU A 10 73.67 1.59 0.27
N PHE A 11 72.93 0.78 -0.52
CA PHE A 11 71.83 0.92 -1.52
C PHE A 11 71.13 -0.47 -1.69
N ALA A 12 69.90 -0.50 -2.24
CA ALA A 12 69.26 -1.59 -3.03
C ALA A 12 67.94 -2.27 -2.54
N SER A 13 66.84 -1.86 -3.20
CA SER A 13 65.75 -2.66 -3.81
C SER A 13 64.74 -3.53 -2.99
N CYS A 14 63.47 -3.27 -3.33
CA CYS A 14 62.33 -4.21 -3.53
C CYS A 14 61.30 -4.49 -2.39
N THR A 15 60.08 -3.99 -2.68
CA THR A 15 58.74 -4.64 -2.59
C THR A 15 58.21 -5.20 -1.27
N ALA A 16 57.17 -4.50 -0.77
CA ALA A 16 55.86 -4.97 -0.33
C ALA A 16 55.71 -6.33 0.41
N ASN A 17 55.09 -6.27 1.60
CA ASN A 17 54.15 -7.28 2.08
C ASN A 17 53.13 -6.64 3.03
N ASP A 18 51.95 -7.26 3.11
CA ASP A 18 50.83 -6.88 3.98
C ASP A 18 50.98 -7.48 5.39
N ASP A 19 50.53 -6.74 6.41
CA ASP A 19 50.36 -7.22 7.80
C ASP A 19 48.92 -6.93 8.27
N GLU A 20 48.07 -7.95 8.36
CA GLU A 20 46.81 -7.88 9.12
C GLU A 20 46.62 -9.11 10.02
N HIS A 21 46.51 -8.82 11.33
CA HIS A 21 45.76 -9.56 12.35
C HIS A 21 46.03 -11.07 12.61
N HIS A 22 46.96 -11.32 13.53
CA HIS A 22 46.84 -12.45 14.47
C HIS A 22 45.75 -12.15 15.52
N LEU A 23 44.75 -13.01 15.66
CA LEU A 23 43.97 -13.33 16.88
C LEU A 23 42.83 -14.31 16.54
N ASP A 24 43.12 -15.62 16.41
CA ASP A 24 42.08 -16.69 16.36
C ASP A 24 42.64 -18.12 16.50
N GLU A 25 43.70 -18.32 17.30
CA GLU A 25 44.40 -19.62 17.39
C GLU A 25 44.12 -20.40 18.70
N PHE A 26 43.18 -19.94 19.54
CA PHE A 26 42.90 -20.53 20.87
C PHE A 26 41.65 -21.43 20.96
N GLU A 27 40.73 -21.40 19.97
CA GLU A 27 39.55 -22.28 19.97
C GLU A 27 39.81 -23.68 19.37
N LEU A 28 40.89 -23.85 18.61
CA LEU A 28 41.17 -25.11 17.88
C LEU A 28 41.71 -26.24 18.76
N GLU A 29 42.43 -25.95 19.86
CA GLU A 29 42.94 -26.99 20.76
C GLU A 29 41.85 -27.66 21.61
N LEU A 30 40.80 -26.92 21.99
CA LEU A 30 39.68 -27.45 22.78
C LEU A 30 38.87 -28.50 22.00
N VAL A 31 38.64 -28.28 20.70
CA VAL A 31 37.89 -29.21 19.85
C VAL A 31 38.64 -30.53 19.62
N VAL A 32 39.98 -30.50 19.61
CA VAL A 32 40.80 -31.73 19.44
C VAL A 32 40.74 -32.61 20.69
N GLN A 33 40.72 -32.03 21.89
CA GLN A 33 40.67 -32.80 23.14
C GLN A 33 39.33 -33.53 23.36
N ASP A 34 38.19 -32.94 22.97
CA ASP A 34 36.89 -33.59 23.13
C ASP A 34 36.65 -34.72 22.11
N VAL A 35 37.21 -34.61 20.88
CA VAL A 35 37.18 -35.71 19.90
C VAL A 35 38.00 -36.91 20.38
N GLN A 36 39.16 -36.68 21.00
CA GLN A 36 39.96 -37.76 21.58
C GLN A 36 39.30 -38.41 22.82
N ARG A 37 38.48 -37.67 23.58
CA ARG A 37 37.68 -38.24 24.69
C ARG A 37 36.58 -39.20 24.23
N GLN A 38 35.98 -38.96 23.06
CA GLN A 38 34.92 -39.85 22.54
C GLN A 38 35.45 -41.16 21.91
N GLN A 39 36.73 -41.24 21.53
CA GLN A 39 37.29 -42.47 20.95
C GLN A 39 37.59 -43.60 21.97
N ASN A 40 37.58 -43.34 23.28
CA ASN A 40 37.98 -44.33 24.30
C ASN A 40 36.83 -45.16 24.92
N ASN A 41 35.57 -44.97 24.51
CA ASN A 41 34.42 -45.72 25.05
C ASN A 41 33.44 -46.15 23.93
N GLY A 42 33.53 -47.39 23.45
CA GLY A 42 32.51 -47.98 22.57
C GLY A 42 33.02 -49.09 21.66
N SER A 43 32.58 -50.33 21.89
CA SER A 43 33.10 -51.55 21.26
C SER A 43 32.83 -51.70 19.75
N ALA A 44 33.91 -51.98 19.02
CA ALA A 44 34.04 -52.99 17.96
C ALA A 44 32.77 -53.51 17.26
N ASN A 45 32.52 -53.03 16.03
CA ASN A 45 32.43 -53.87 14.82
C ASN A 45 32.30 -52.97 13.58
N THR A 46 33.34 -52.91 12.75
CA THR A 46 33.27 -52.20 11.46
C THR A 46 34.10 -52.92 10.40
N ASP A 47 33.58 -52.88 9.17
CA ASP A 47 34.05 -53.70 8.06
C ASP A 47 35.47 -53.39 7.58
N GLN A 48 36.08 -54.41 7.00
CA GLN A 48 37.47 -54.42 6.52
C GLN A 48 37.74 -53.44 5.35
N HIS A 49 36.72 -52.75 4.85
CA HIS A 49 36.78 -51.79 3.75
C HIS A 49 37.22 -50.37 4.15
N GLU A 50 37.13 -49.96 5.43
CA GLU A 50 37.57 -48.62 5.85
C GLU A 50 39.10 -48.48 5.98
N ARG A 51 39.84 -49.59 6.15
CA ARG A 51 41.30 -49.56 6.33
C ARG A 51 42.09 -49.16 5.08
N GLU A 52 41.58 -49.42 3.87
CA GLU A 52 42.28 -49.04 2.63
C GLU A 52 42.20 -47.54 2.31
N ASN A 53 41.11 -46.86 2.71
CA ASN A 53 40.97 -45.41 2.52
C ASN A 53 41.76 -44.56 3.53
N LEU A 54 42.25 -45.16 4.62
CA LEU A 54 42.98 -44.48 5.70
C LEU A 54 44.51 -44.40 5.48
N LEU A 55 45.03 -45.05 4.43
CA LEU A 55 46.47 -45.07 4.07
C LEU A 55 46.90 -43.95 3.11
N LEU A 56 46.01 -43.01 2.77
CA LEU A 56 46.28 -41.86 1.88
C LEU A 56 46.20 -40.50 2.62
N LEU A 57 46.44 -40.49 3.93
CA LEU A 57 46.32 -39.32 4.82
C LEU A 57 47.66 -38.86 5.40
N ASP A 58 48.67 -38.66 4.55
CA ASP A 58 49.94 -38.03 4.93
C ASP A 58 50.26 -36.80 4.05
N ASP A 59 49.29 -35.87 3.97
CA ASP A 59 49.43 -34.64 3.19
C ASP A 59 48.52 -33.51 3.75
N SER A 60 49.04 -32.76 4.72
CA SER A 60 48.26 -31.79 5.52
C SER A 60 47.60 -30.67 4.69
N SER A 61 48.18 -30.32 3.55
CA SER A 61 47.67 -29.28 2.64
C SER A 61 46.34 -29.65 1.95
N LYS A 62 46.13 -30.94 1.63
CA LYS A 62 44.92 -31.41 0.92
C LYS A 62 43.69 -31.48 1.83
N SER A 63 43.89 -31.69 3.13
CA SER A 63 42.82 -31.77 4.14
C SER A 63 41.95 -30.51 4.18
N GLY A 64 42.57 -29.31 4.13
CA GLY A 64 41.85 -28.04 4.11
C GLY A 64 41.00 -27.84 2.85
N ALA A 65 41.53 -28.21 1.68
CA ALA A 65 40.80 -28.14 0.41
C ALA A 65 39.63 -29.15 0.38
N LEU A 66 39.83 -30.37 0.87
CA LEU A 66 38.80 -31.39 0.93
C LEU A 66 37.67 -31.00 1.89
N LYS A 67 38.00 -30.49 3.10
CA LYS A 67 37.01 -29.97 4.07
C LYS A 67 36.19 -28.82 3.50
N ARG A 68 36.81 -27.85 2.80
CA ARG A 68 36.10 -26.78 2.11
C ARG A 68 35.16 -27.32 1.03
N ARG A 69 35.59 -28.31 0.24
CA ARG A 69 34.76 -28.93 -0.80
C ARG A 69 33.56 -29.66 -0.22
N LEU A 70 33.76 -30.50 0.81
CA LEU A 70 32.70 -31.18 1.56
C LEU A 70 31.71 -30.21 2.23
N PHE A 71 32.20 -29.07 2.73
CA PHE A 71 31.35 -28.00 3.25
C PHE A 71 30.50 -27.37 2.14
N PHE A 72 31.10 -27.01 0.99
CA PHE A 72 30.37 -26.48 -0.16
C PHE A 72 29.36 -27.47 -0.73
N ASP A 73 29.70 -28.76 -0.82
CA ASP A 73 28.82 -29.81 -1.34
C ASP A 73 27.63 -30.06 -0.40
N ASN A 74 27.86 -30.10 0.93
CA ASN A 74 26.76 -30.17 1.91
C ASN A 74 25.90 -28.90 1.92
N LEU A 75 26.50 -27.72 1.74
CA LEU A 75 25.77 -26.46 1.67
C LEU A 75 24.91 -26.39 0.40
N LEU A 76 25.46 -26.77 -0.76
CA LEU A 76 24.73 -26.91 -2.02
C LEU A 76 23.58 -27.91 -1.91
N LYS A 77 23.82 -29.07 -1.29
CA LYS A 77 22.80 -30.12 -1.13
C LYS A 77 21.66 -29.68 -0.21
N ASN A 78 21.97 -29.07 0.95
CA ASN A 78 20.94 -28.54 1.85
C ASN A 78 20.13 -27.41 1.19
N VAL A 79 20.80 -26.51 0.46
CA VAL A 79 20.13 -25.44 -0.31
C VAL A 79 19.26 -26.02 -1.42
N GLN A 80 19.70 -27.07 -2.13
CA GLN A 80 18.88 -27.76 -3.13
C GLN A 80 17.65 -28.42 -2.49
N ASP A 81 17.82 -29.20 -1.42
CA ASP A 81 16.71 -29.96 -0.82
C ASP A 81 15.61 -29.05 -0.23
N ASP A 82 15.98 -27.98 0.48
CA ASP A 82 15.00 -27.03 1.02
C ASP A 82 14.39 -26.15 -0.11
N HIS A 83 15.15 -25.76 -1.15
CA HIS A 83 14.57 -25.08 -2.34
C HIS A 83 13.62 -25.97 -3.15
N ILE A 84 13.96 -27.25 -3.39
CA ILE A 84 13.11 -28.20 -4.11
C ILE A 84 11.80 -28.42 -3.33
N ARG A 85 11.87 -28.55 -2.00
CA ARG A 85 10.70 -28.70 -1.13
C ARG A 85 9.81 -27.45 -1.14
N PHE A 86 10.39 -26.26 -1.15
CA PHE A 86 9.66 -25.01 -1.34
C PHE A 86 9.01 -24.92 -2.72
N LEU A 87 9.76 -25.21 -3.80
CA LEU A 87 9.27 -25.20 -5.18
C LEU A 87 8.13 -26.21 -5.40
N HIS A 88 8.18 -27.39 -4.76
CA HIS A 88 7.10 -28.37 -4.82
C HIS A 88 5.81 -27.85 -4.17
N ARG A 89 5.92 -27.26 -2.96
CA ARG A 89 4.78 -26.60 -2.29
C ARG A 89 4.21 -25.44 -3.11
N GLN A 90 5.07 -24.63 -3.74
CA GLN A 90 4.63 -23.55 -4.63
C GLN A 90 3.93 -24.09 -5.88
N LYS A 91 4.45 -25.17 -6.50
CA LYS A 91 3.83 -25.82 -7.65
C LYS A 91 2.43 -26.33 -7.35
N GLU A 92 2.25 -27.08 -6.25
CA GLU A 92 0.91 -27.57 -5.85
C GLU A 92 -0.08 -26.43 -5.56
N ARG A 93 0.40 -25.30 -5.01
CA ARG A 93 -0.42 -24.10 -4.79
C ARG A 93 -0.84 -23.44 -6.12
N ILE A 94 0.08 -23.32 -7.09
CA ILE A 94 -0.16 -22.78 -8.44
C ILE A 94 -1.12 -23.69 -9.22
N ASP A 95 -0.92 -25.00 -9.20
CA ASP A 95 -1.76 -25.96 -9.93
C ASP A 95 -3.21 -25.97 -9.40
N ARG A 96 -3.42 -25.81 -8.08
CA ARG A 96 -4.78 -25.72 -7.50
C ARG A 96 -5.48 -24.37 -7.74
N HIS A 97 -4.78 -23.24 -7.68
CA HIS A 97 -5.41 -21.91 -7.73
C HIS A 97 -5.29 -21.19 -9.08
N GLY A 98 -4.17 -21.37 -9.79
CA GLY A 98 -3.92 -20.71 -11.08
C GLY A 98 -4.73 -21.32 -12.20
N LEU A 99 -4.69 -22.64 -12.34
CA LEU A 99 -5.33 -23.37 -13.44
C LEU A 99 -6.87 -23.24 -13.41
N VAL A 100 -7.48 -23.34 -12.23
CA VAL A 100 -8.93 -23.17 -12.02
C VAL A 100 -9.39 -21.74 -12.34
N LYS A 101 -8.61 -20.73 -11.90
CA LYS A 101 -8.96 -19.31 -12.09
C LYS A 101 -8.72 -18.83 -13.53
N LEU A 102 -7.79 -19.45 -14.26
CA LEU A 102 -7.53 -19.19 -15.69
C LEU A 102 -8.62 -19.78 -16.60
N LEU A 103 -9.19 -20.93 -16.23
CA LEU A 103 -10.24 -21.61 -17.00
C LEU A 103 -11.66 -21.11 -16.73
N GLY A 104 -11.85 -20.16 -15.80
CA GLY A 104 -13.16 -19.56 -15.51
C GLY A 104 -14.17 -20.52 -14.86
N LEU A 105 -13.72 -21.69 -14.38
CA LEU A 105 -14.56 -22.63 -13.65
C LEU A 105 -14.88 -22.06 -12.27
N GLU A 106 -16.14 -21.72 -12.03
CA GLU A 106 -16.60 -21.29 -10.72
C GLU A 106 -16.40 -22.43 -9.72
N THR A 107 -15.60 -22.17 -8.68
CA THR A 107 -15.57 -23.02 -7.49
C THR A 107 -16.92 -22.91 -6.79
N GLU A 108 -17.48 -24.03 -6.33
CA GLU A 108 -18.71 -24.04 -5.54
C GLU A 108 -18.51 -23.23 -4.25
N ARG A 109 -18.91 -21.95 -4.28
CA ARG A 109 -18.88 -21.08 -3.11
C ARG A 109 -20.00 -21.51 -2.18
N ALA A 110 -19.63 -22.02 -1.01
CA ALA A 110 -20.59 -22.32 0.04
C ALA A 110 -21.47 -21.09 0.32
N LYS A 111 -22.80 -21.27 0.25
CA LYS A 111 -23.76 -20.22 0.60
C LYS A 111 -23.69 -20.01 2.11
N ILE A 112 -23.25 -18.83 2.54
CA ILE A 112 -23.16 -18.44 3.94
C ILE A 112 -24.16 -17.31 4.17
N ASN A 113 -25.11 -17.52 5.07
CA ASN A 113 -25.98 -16.44 5.54
C ASN A 113 -25.16 -15.51 6.44
N VAL A 114 -25.10 -14.23 6.08
CA VAL A 114 -24.37 -13.18 6.80
C VAL A 114 -25.28 -12.44 7.78
N LEU A 115 -26.56 -12.31 7.44
CA LEU A 115 -27.63 -11.76 8.27
C LEU A 115 -28.79 -12.76 8.27
N GLU A 116 -29.49 -12.90 9.39
CA GLU A 116 -30.59 -13.85 9.60
C GLU A 116 -31.72 -13.14 10.38
N ASP A 117 -32.93 -13.08 9.78
CA ASP A 117 -34.18 -12.54 10.35
C ASP A 117 -34.04 -11.20 11.14
N VAL A 118 -33.32 -10.25 10.54
CA VAL A 118 -33.04 -8.92 11.10
C VAL A 118 -34.24 -7.98 10.92
N SER A 119 -34.85 -7.55 12.04
CA SER A 119 -35.97 -6.61 12.07
C SER A 119 -35.67 -5.40 12.96
N GLY A 120 -36.06 -4.19 12.55
CA GLY A 120 -35.89 -2.99 13.37
C GLY A 120 -36.35 -1.69 12.72
N ILE A 121 -36.65 -0.69 13.54
CA ILE A 121 -37.09 0.66 13.11
C ILE A 121 -36.10 1.71 13.63
N ILE A 122 -35.47 2.46 12.73
CA ILE A 122 -34.62 3.60 13.08
C ILE A 122 -35.46 4.87 13.07
N LYS A 123 -35.52 5.56 14.21
CA LYS A 123 -36.32 6.78 14.39
C LYS A 123 -35.61 8.01 13.82
N PRO A 124 -36.36 9.02 13.31
CA PRO A 124 -35.76 10.26 12.83
C PRO A 124 -35.12 11.07 13.97
N CYS A 125 -34.11 11.88 13.64
CA CYS A 125 -33.45 12.84 14.55
C CYS A 125 -32.83 12.22 15.81
N ARG A 126 -32.40 10.95 15.77
CA ARG A 126 -31.72 10.26 16.87
C ARG A 126 -30.34 9.76 16.45
N LEU A 127 -29.45 9.67 17.44
CA LEU A 127 -28.11 9.13 17.31
C LEU A 127 -28.10 7.69 17.85
N THR A 128 -28.03 6.72 16.95
CA THR A 128 -28.10 5.28 17.26
C THR A 128 -26.71 4.63 17.21
N LEU A 129 -26.35 3.92 18.27
CA LEU A 129 -25.14 3.10 18.35
C LEU A 129 -25.41 1.71 17.77
N LEU A 130 -24.56 1.25 16.86
CA LEU A 130 -24.52 -0.14 16.40
C LEU A 130 -23.30 -0.84 17.03
N LEU A 131 -23.56 -1.79 17.91
CA LEU A 131 -22.56 -2.51 18.70
C LEU A 131 -22.58 -4.01 18.36
N GLY A 132 -21.43 -4.67 18.49
CA GLY A 132 -21.32 -6.12 18.31
C GLY A 132 -19.92 -6.55 17.85
N PRO A 133 -19.55 -7.83 18.09
CA PRO A 133 -18.20 -8.32 17.81
C PRO A 133 -17.81 -8.22 16.32
N PRO A 134 -16.50 -8.25 16.00
CA PRO A 134 -16.05 -8.29 14.61
C PRO A 134 -16.63 -9.51 13.87
N GLY A 135 -17.07 -9.30 12.63
CA GLY A 135 -17.66 -10.34 11.80
C GLY A 135 -19.16 -10.64 12.01
N CYS A 136 -19.87 -9.99 12.95
CA CYS A 136 -21.30 -10.23 13.18
C CYS A 136 -22.27 -9.60 12.14
N GLY A 137 -21.75 -8.96 11.07
CA GLY A 137 -22.57 -8.41 9.99
C GLY A 137 -22.85 -6.90 10.05
N LYS A 138 -22.29 -6.14 11.02
CA LYS A 138 -22.50 -4.67 11.17
C LYS A 138 -22.40 -3.89 9.85
N SER A 139 -21.26 -4.01 9.17
CA SER A 139 -21.00 -3.33 7.89
C SER A 139 -21.95 -3.77 6.78
N THR A 140 -22.36 -5.05 6.77
CA THR A 140 -23.35 -5.58 5.81
C THR A 140 -24.72 -4.96 6.04
N LEU A 141 -25.16 -4.81 7.31
CA LEU A 141 -26.41 -4.14 7.66
C LEU A 141 -26.39 -2.65 7.28
N LEU A 142 -25.33 -1.92 7.60
CA LEU A 142 -25.19 -0.50 7.21
C LEU A 142 -25.20 -0.32 5.68
N ARG A 143 -24.56 -1.22 4.93
CA ARG A 143 -24.60 -1.24 3.45
C ARG A 143 -25.98 -1.60 2.91
N ALA A 144 -26.71 -2.53 3.53
CA ALA A 144 -28.09 -2.86 3.17
C ALA A 144 -29.02 -1.64 3.33
N LEU A 145 -28.99 -1.02 4.51
CA LEU A 145 -29.83 0.14 4.84
C LEU A 145 -29.55 1.35 3.95
N SER A 146 -28.30 1.57 3.56
CA SER A 146 -27.89 2.66 2.66
C SER A 146 -28.08 2.36 1.15
N GLY A 147 -28.61 1.19 0.79
CA GLY A 147 -28.79 0.78 -0.62
C GLY A 147 -27.49 0.45 -1.36
N LYS A 148 -26.39 0.20 -0.63
CA LYS A 148 -25.05 -0.08 -1.17
C LYS A 148 -24.60 -1.54 -1.00
N LEU A 149 -25.53 -2.48 -0.89
CA LEU A 149 -25.20 -3.90 -0.88
C LEU A 149 -24.67 -4.32 -2.27
N ASP A 150 -23.70 -5.24 -2.30
CA ASP A 150 -23.22 -5.80 -3.56
C ASP A 150 -24.31 -6.66 -4.22
N LYS A 151 -24.47 -6.52 -5.54
CA LYS A 151 -25.45 -7.26 -6.36
C LYS A 151 -25.17 -8.76 -6.43
N SER A 152 -23.98 -9.20 -6.02
CA SER A 152 -23.65 -10.62 -5.89
C SER A 152 -24.37 -11.29 -4.69
N LEU A 153 -24.82 -10.51 -3.70
CA LEU A 153 -25.52 -10.99 -2.53
C LEU A 153 -27.02 -11.08 -2.78
N LYS A 154 -27.64 -12.14 -2.25
CA LYS A 154 -29.10 -12.30 -2.27
C LYS A 154 -29.70 -11.64 -1.02
N VAL A 155 -30.72 -10.83 -1.24
CA VAL A 155 -31.48 -10.15 -0.18
C VAL A 155 -32.89 -10.74 -0.13
N THR A 156 -33.42 -10.91 1.07
CA THR A 156 -34.79 -11.37 1.33
C THR A 156 -35.38 -10.50 2.44
N GLY A 157 -36.58 -9.97 2.23
CA GLY A 157 -37.21 -8.97 3.10
C GLY A 157 -37.17 -7.56 2.49
N ASP A 158 -37.99 -6.66 3.04
CA ASP A 158 -38.22 -5.31 2.51
C ASP A 158 -37.58 -4.23 3.41
N ILE A 159 -37.05 -3.17 2.79
CA ILE A 159 -36.56 -1.97 3.48
C ILE A 159 -37.36 -0.77 2.97
N SER A 160 -37.87 0.06 3.89
CA SER A 160 -38.61 1.27 3.55
C SER A 160 -38.16 2.48 4.36
N TYR A 161 -38.25 3.66 3.75
CA TYR A 161 -37.96 4.97 4.34
C TYR A 161 -39.23 5.80 4.29
N ASN A 162 -39.78 6.20 5.45
CA ASN A 162 -41.04 6.95 5.55
C ASN A 162 -42.21 6.32 4.76
N GLY A 163 -42.25 4.98 4.68
CA GLY A 163 -43.24 4.21 3.92
C GLY A 163 -42.96 4.06 2.41
N TYR A 164 -41.86 4.59 1.88
CA TYR A 164 -41.41 4.39 0.49
C TYR A 164 -40.38 3.25 0.43
N GLN A 165 -40.54 2.29 -0.49
CA GLN A 165 -39.53 1.23 -0.68
C GLN A 165 -38.25 1.77 -1.34
N LEU A 166 -37.11 1.09 -1.16
CA LEU A 166 -35.81 1.50 -1.72
C LEU A 166 -35.84 1.74 -3.25
N ASP A 167 -36.68 1.00 -3.98
CA ASP A 167 -36.80 1.12 -5.45
C ASP A 167 -37.60 2.36 -5.90
N GLU A 168 -38.32 3.04 -5.00
CA GLU A 168 -39.13 4.23 -5.34
C GLU A 168 -38.30 5.52 -5.42
N PHE A 169 -37.07 5.54 -4.89
CA PHE A 169 -36.20 6.72 -4.82
C PHE A 169 -34.72 6.35 -5.04
N VAL A 170 -33.79 7.29 -4.86
CA VAL A 170 -32.34 7.03 -4.95
C VAL A 170 -31.77 6.93 -3.52
N PRO A 171 -31.57 5.71 -2.98
CA PRO A 171 -31.12 5.53 -1.61
C PRO A 171 -29.71 6.04 -1.39
N GLU A 172 -28.77 5.85 -2.32
CA GLU A 172 -27.34 6.22 -2.18
C GLU A 172 -27.09 7.74 -2.14
N LYS A 173 -28.15 8.53 -2.32
CA LYS A 173 -28.18 10.00 -2.25
C LYS A 173 -29.04 10.54 -1.10
N THR A 174 -29.99 9.75 -0.63
CA THR A 174 -30.85 10.05 0.53
C THR A 174 -30.14 9.66 1.83
N ALA A 175 -29.44 8.52 1.77
CA ALA A 175 -28.62 7.92 2.81
C ALA A 175 -27.15 7.92 2.39
N ALA A 176 -26.28 8.43 3.26
CA ALA A 176 -24.84 8.39 3.08
C ALA A 176 -24.21 7.32 3.98
N TYR A 177 -23.73 6.23 3.38
CA TYR A 177 -22.77 5.34 4.04
C TYR A 177 -21.43 6.07 4.21
N ILE A 178 -20.75 5.88 5.34
CA ILE A 178 -19.41 6.40 5.59
C ILE A 178 -18.53 5.22 5.95
N SER A 179 -17.64 4.82 5.04
CA SER A 179 -16.81 3.63 5.20
C SER A 179 -15.72 3.79 6.27
N GLN A 180 -15.21 2.65 6.72
CA GLN A 180 -14.00 2.56 7.53
C GLN A 180 -12.79 3.30 6.87
N TYR A 181 -12.70 3.27 5.52
CA TYR A 181 -11.58 3.81 4.75
C TYR A 181 -11.74 5.26 4.28
N ASP A 182 -10.74 6.10 4.56
CA ASP A 182 -10.69 7.50 4.15
C ASP A 182 -10.07 7.68 2.74
N LEU A 183 -10.83 7.30 1.71
CA LEU A 183 -10.43 7.48 0.30
C LEU A 183 -10.65 8.93 -0.15
N HIS A 184 -9.58 9.64 -0.47
CA HIS A 184 -9.56 11.03 -0.92
C HIS A 184 -8.52 11.23 -2.03
N ILE A 185 -8.56 12.36 -2.74
CA ILE A 185 -7.51 12.73 -3.72
C ILE A 185 -6.40 13.45 -2.94
N PRO A 186 -5.18 12.88 -2.83
CA PRO A 186 -4.14 13.42 -1.94
C PRO A 186 -3.63 14.78 -2.40
N GLU A 187 -3.73 15.10 -3.70
CA GLU A 187 -3.33 16.38 -4.28
C GLU A 187 -4.38 17.50 -4.12
N MET A 188 -5.49 17.30 -3.41
CA MET A 188 -6.47 18.36 -3.08
C MET A 188 -6.31 18.87 -1.65
N THR A 189 -6.77 20.09 -1.36
CA THR A 189 -6.93 20.56 0.03
C THR A 189 -8.27 20.13 0.64
N VAL A 190 -8.41 20.25 1.95
CA VAL A 190 -9.66 20.00 2.69
C VAL A 190 -10.80 20.84 2.11
N ARG A 191 -10.58 22.16 2.00
CA ARG A 191 -11.52 23.15 1.46
C ARG A 191 -11.92 22.82 0.03
N GLU A 192 -10.97 22.53 -0.86
CA GLU A 192 -11.26 22.19 -2.26
C GLU A 192 -12.05 20.89 -2.40
N THR A 193 -11.80 19.92 -1.53
CA THR A 193 -12.52 18.64 -1.50
C THR A 193 -13.99 18.86 -1.12
N LEU A 194 -14.25 19.67 -0.10
CA LEU A 194 -15.60 20.03 0.33
C LEU A 194 -16.32 20.93 -0.68
N ASP A 195 -15.64 21.91 -1.26
CA ASP A 195 -16.19 22.76 -2.33
C ASP A 195 -16.56 21.93 -3.57
N PHE A 196 -15.76 20.93 -3.93
CA PHE A 196 -16.06 20.01 -5.02
C PHE A 196 -17.26 19.12 -4.68
N SER A 197 -17.35 18.61 -3.44
CA SER A 197 -18.50 17.84 -2.96
C SER A 197 -19.79 18.68 -2.98
N SER A 198 -19.77 19.89 -2.41
CA SER A 198 -20.91 20.83 -2.39
C SER A 198 -21.43 21.13 -3.79
N ARG A 199 -20.52 21.38 -4.75
CA ARG A 199 -20.89 21.62 -6.15
C ARG A 199 -21.55 20.39 -6.77
N CYS A 200 -20.97 19.19 -6.63
CA CYS A 200 -21.48 17.97 -7.24
C CYS A 200 -22.82 17.49 -6.63
N GLN A 201 -22.90 17.46 -5.30
CA GLN A 201 -24.07 16.99 -4.57
C GLN A 201 -25.21 18.02 -4.51
N GLY A 202 -24.88 19.31 -4.52
CA GLY A 202 -25.82 20.43 -4.41
C GLY A 202 -26.37 20.62 -3.00
N VAL A 203 -26.79 21.85 -2.69
CA VAL A 203 -27.25 22.30 -1.35
C VAL A 203 -28.67 21.79 -0.98
N GLY A 204 -29.17 20.73 -1.64
CA GLY A 204 -30.53 20.21 -1.47
C GLY A 204 -31.64 21.24 -1.73
N ARG A 205 -32.78 21.09 -1.04
CA ARG A 205 -33.90 22.06 -1.08
C ARG A 205 -33.75 23.22 -0.08
N ARG A 206 -32.77 23.19 0.85
CA ARG A 206 -32.61 24.21 1.91
C ARG A 206 -32.62 25.66 1.38
N PRO A 207 -31.88 26.04 0.30
CA PRO A 207 -31.94 27.41 -0.22
C PRO A 207 -33.30 27.83 -0.77
N LYS A 208 -34.12 26.87 -1.26
CA LYS A 208 -35.50 27.16 -1.70
C LYS A 208 -36.41 27.42 -0.51
N ILE A 209 -36.26 26.64 0.56
CA ILE A 209 -36.98 26.85 1.83
C ILE A 209 -36.61 28.21 2.43
N LEU A 210 -35.32 28.54 2.52
CA LEU A 210 -34.85 29.84 3.04
C LEU A 210 -35.38 31.02 2.19
N LYS A 211 -35.44 30.88 0.86
CA LYS A 211 -36.02 31.89 -0.03
C LYS A 211 -37.54 32.04 0.13
N GLU A 212 -38.26 30.94 0.35
CA GLU A 212 -39.70 30.93 0.64
C GLU A 212 -39.99 31.54 2.03
N VAL A 213 -39.18 31.21 3.05
CA VAL A 213 -39.25 31.79 4.40
C VAL A 213 -39.03 33.30 4.32
N SER A 214 -37.95 33.76 3.67
CA SER A 214 -37.69 35.20 3.48
C SER A 214 -38.82 35.92 2.74
N ALA A 215 -39.46 35.28 1.75
CA ALA A 215 -40.62 35.83 1.07
C ALA A 215 -41.86 35.92 1.99
N ARG A 216 -42.08 34.93 2.87
CA ARG A 216 -43.17 34.94 3.86
C ARG A 216 -42.93 35.92 5.01
N GLU A 217 -41.71 36.03 5.51
CA GLU A 217 -41.30 37.03 6.50
C GLU A 217 -41.54 38.45 5.95
N SER A 218 -41.12 38.70 4.71
CA SER A 218 -41.37 39.96 3.99
C SER A 218 -42.86 40.25 3.82
N ALA A 219 -43.67 39.23 3.49
CA ALA A 219 -45.12 39.37 3.34
C ALA A 219 -45.86 39.56 4.69
N ALA A 220 -45.32 39.01 5.77
CA ALA A 220 -45.84 39.14 7.13
C ALA A 220 -45.33 40.40 7.87
N GLY A 221 -44.42 41.17 7.27
CA GLY A 221 -43.81 42.34 7.91
C GLY A 221 -42.88 41.99 9.09
N ILE A 222 -42.40 40.75 9.16
CA ILE A 222 -41.46 40.30 10.19
C ILE A 222 -40.07 40.82 9.81
N ILE A 223 -39.43 41.53 10.74
CA ILE A 223 -38.03 41.97 10.61
C ILE A 223 -37.17 40.84 11.21
N PRO A 224 -36.40 40.08 10.40
CA PRO A 224 -35.48 39.08 10.95
C PRO A 224 -34.30 39.78 11.63
N ASP A 225 -33.61 39.04 12.51
CA ASP A 225 -32.33 39.47 13.08
C ASP A 225 -31.34 39.82 11.95
N ALA A 226 -30.57 40.91 12.11
CA ALA A 226 -29.69 41.40 11.06
C ALA A 226 -28.64 40.38 10.61
N ASP A 227 -28.07 39.59 11.53
CA ASP A 227 -27.07 38.57 11.19
C ASP A 227 -27.73 37.37 10.47
N ILE A 228 -28.95 37.01 10.86
CA ILE A 228 -29.74 35.95 10.22
C ILE A 228 -30.20 36.39 8.82
N ASP A 229 -30.65 37.64 8.66
CA ASP A 229 -31.06 38.22 7.39
C ASP A 229 -29.89 38.35 6.40
N ILE A 230 -28.71 38.76 6.88
CA ILE A 230 -27.47 38.76 6.08
C ILE A 230 -27.12 37.33 5.64
N TYR A 231 -27.19 36.35 6.53
CA TYR A 231 -26.93 34.94 6.21
C TYR A 231 -27.95 34.37 5.19
N MET A 232 -29.24 34.62 5.41
CA MET A 232 -30.34 34.27 4.51
C MET A 232 -30.14 34.87 3.11
N LYS A 233 -29.84 36.18 3.04
CA LYS A 233 -29.58 36.88 1.77
C LYS A 233 -28.33 36.36 1.09
N ALA A 234 -27.24 36.13 1.82
CA ALA A 234 -25.98 35.61 1.28
C ALA A 234 -26.11 34.19 0.69
N ILE A 235 -26.99 33.35 1.24
CA ILE A 235 -27.36 32.03 0.67
C ILE A 235 -28.28 32.17 -0.55
N SER A 236 -29.13 33.20 -0.58
CA SER A 236 -30.11 33.40 -1.67
C SER A 236 -29.50 33.93 -2.99
N VAL A 237 -28.34 34.59 -2.93
CA VAL A 237 -27.66 35.20 -4.07
C VAL A 237 -26.87 34.15 -4.86
N GLU A 238 -27.25 33.89 -6.11
CA GLU A 238 -26.59 32.84 -6.91
C GLU A 238 -25.11 33.11 -7.26
N ALA A 239 -24.66 34.37 -7.15
CA ALA A 239 -23.28 34.77 -7.40
C ALA A 239 -22.31 34.41 -6.25
N SER A 240 -22.81 34.22 -5.02
CA SER A 240 -22.02 33.90 -3.82
C SER A 240 -21.94 32.40 -3.51
N LYS A 241 -22.14 31.51 -4.50
CA LYS A 241 -22.03 30.04 -4.39
C LYS A 241 -20.58 29.52 -4.13
N ARG A 242 -19.72 30.29 -3.47
CA ARG A 242 -18.41 29.86 -2.94
C ARG A 242 -18.42 29.97 -1.41
N SER A 243 -17.77 28.99 -0.79
CA SER A 243 -17.38 28.90 0.62
C SER A 243 -18.47 28.83 1.70
N LEU A 244 -19.55 29.62 1.75
CA LEU A 244 -20.40 29.71 2.97
C LEU A 244 -20.89 28.39 3.60
N GLN A 245 -21.42 27.43 2.81
CA GLN A 245 -21.80 26.11 3.35
C GLN A 245 -20.56 25.29 3.74
N THR A 246 -19.50 25.34 2.93
CA THR A 246 -18.21 24.70 3.19
C THR A 246 -17.59 25.21 4.49
N ASP A 247 -17.58 26.52 4.71
CA ASP A 247 -17.05 27.20 5.90
C ASP A 247 -17.83 26.82 7.15
N TYR A 248 -19.17 26.75 7.05
CA TYR A 248 -20.02 26.30 8.15
C TYR A 248 -19.70 24.85 8.56
N ILE A 249 -19.54 23.93 7.60
CA ILE A 249 -19.17 22.54 7.89
C ILE A 249 -17.71 22.40 8.36
N LEU A 250 -16.78 23.18 7.80
CA LEU A 250 -15.38 23.25 8.28
C LEU A 250 -15.33 23.71 9.74
N LYS A 251 -16.16 24.68 10.13
CA LYS A 251 -16.23 25.20 11.49
C LYS A 251 -16.85 24.19 12.46
N ILE A 252 -18.00 23.59 12.10
CA ILE A 252 -18.66 22.56 12.92
C ILE A 252 -17.72 21.38 13.20
N LEU A 253 -17.03 20.87 12.16
CA LEU A 253 -16.15 19.70 12.31
C LEU A 253 -14.74 20.06 12.80
N GLY A 254 -14.47 21.31 13.17
CA GLY A 254 -13.17 21.74 13.68
C GLY A 254 -12.02 21.52 12.69
N LEU A 255 -12.29 21.73 11.39
CA LEU A 255 -11.35 21.60 10.27
C LEU A 255 -10.87 22.95 9.73
N GLU A 256 -11.30 24.06 10.31
CA GLU A 256 -10.93 25.43 9.89
C GLU A 256 -9.41 25.64 9.84
N ILE A 257 -8.68 25.20 10.89
CA ILE A 257 -7.21 25.31 10.99
C ILE A 257 -6.49 24.57 9.85
N CYS A 258 -7.05 23.46 9.37
CA CYS A 258 -6.47 22.66 8.28
C CYS A 258 -7.16 22.84 6.93
N ALA A 259 -8.06 23.82 6.78
CA ALA A 259 -8.89 23.99 5.58
C ALA A 259 -8.07 24.04 4.28
N ASP A 260 -6.94 24.76 4.28
CA ASP A 260 -6.07 24.92 3.11
C ASP A 260 -4.87 23.96 3.12
N THR A 261 -4.86 22.98 4.03
CA THR A 261 -3.87 21.89 4.07
C THR A 261 -4.21 20.81 3.06
N MET A 262 -3.18 20.22 2.43
CA MET A 262 -3.32 19.08 1.51
C MET A 262 -3.83 17.83 2.25
N VAL A 263 -4.66 17.00 1.60
CA VAL A 263 -5.19 15.79 2.25
C VAL A 263 -4.11 14.73 2.46
N GLY A 264 -3.24 14.53 1.46
CA GLY A 264 -2.08 13.64 1.54
C GLY A 264 -2.37 12.13 1.46
N ASP A 265 -1.29 11.38 1.19
CA ASP A 265 -1.21 9.92 1.17
C ASP A 265 0.02 9.46 1.99
N ALA A 266 0.46 8.21 1.81
CA ALA A 266 1.64 7.69 2.51
C ALA A 266 2.98 8.34 2.07
N MET A 267 3.03 8.97 0.88
CA MET A 267 4.22 9.60 0.31
C MET A 267 4.17 11.13 0.43
N ILE A 268 2.97 11.72 0.37
CA ILE A 268 2.72 13.15 0.51
C ILE A 268 2.07 13.39 1.86
N ARG A 269 2.78 13.97 2.84
CA ARG A 269 2.10 14.27 4.12
C ARG A 269 0.98 15.29 3.92
N GLY A 270 -0.17 14.98 4.48
CA GLY A 270 -1.29 15.89 4.66
C GLY A 270 -1.85 15.82 6.08
N LEU A 271 -3.13 15.50 6.19
CA LEU A 271 -3.89 15.44 7.44
C LEU A 271 -3.47 14.31 8.38
N SER A 272 -3.72 14.50 9.68
CA SER A 272 -3.73 13.38 10.63
C SER A 272 -4.93 12.45 10.40
N GLY A 273 -4.89 11.22 10.90
CA GLY A 273 -6.00 10.25 10.78
C GLY A 273 -7.34 10.84 11.24
N GLY A 274 -7.40 11.42 12.44
CA GLY A 274 -8.60 12.05 12.97
C GLY A 274 -9.07 13.32 12.25
N GLN A 275 -8.20 14.04 11.56
CA GLN A 275 -8.61 15.12 10.65
C GLN A 275 -9.15 14.54 9.34
N LYS A 276 -8.53 13.47 8.82
CA LYS A 276 -8.92 12.81 7.57
C LYS A 276 -10.28 12.11 7.69
N LYS A 277 -10.56 11.48 8.83
CA LYS A 277 -11.85 10.87 9.16
C LYS A 277 -12.97 11.92 9.25
N ARG A 278 -12.69 13.05 9.91
CA ARG A 278 -13.59 14.22 9.94
C ARG A 278 -13.81 14.81 8.54
N LEU A 279 -12.80 14.84 7.66
CA LEU A 279 -12.95 15.24 6.26
C LEU A 279 -13.83 14.24 5.46
N THR A 280 -13.68 12.94 5.66
CA THR A 280 -14.57 11.94 5.04
C THR A 280 -16.03 12.19 5.43
N THR A 281 -16.29 12.49 6.72
CA THR A 281 -17.64 12.81 7.18
C THR A 281 -18.13 14.16 6.65
N ALA A 282 -17.27 15.19 6.64
CA ALA A 282 -17.56 16.49 6.05
C ALA A 282 -17.95 16.40 4.57
N GLU A 283 -17.21 15.59 3.78
CA GLU A 283 -17.47 15.40 2.34
C GLU A 283 -18.89 14.87 2.11
N MET A 284 -19.40 14.01 3.01
CA MET A 284 -20.76 13.46 2.93
C MET A 284 -21.82 14.40 3.51
N ILE A 285 -21.57 15.05 4.66
CA ILE A 285 -22.51 15.97 5.35
C ILE A 285 -22.80 17.24 4.55
N VAL A 286 -21.86 17.68 3.71
CA VAL A 286 -22.07 18.78 2.76
C VAL A 286 -23.19 18.48 1.73
N GLY A 287 -23.53 17.20 1.53
CA GLY A 287 -24.58 16.77 0.61
C GLY A 287 -26.02 16.98 1.10
N PRO A 288 -27.02 16.56 0.29
CA PRO A 288 -28.44 16.64 0.64
C PRO A 288 -28.93 15.48 1.51
N ALA A 289 -28.07 14.52 1.87
CA ALA A 289 -28.43 13.33 2.64
C ALA A 289 -28.95 13.71 4.04
N ARG A 290 -29.89 12.91 4.57
CA ARG A 290 -30.44 13.08 5.93
C ARG A 290 -30.20 11.89 6.85
N ALA A 291 -30.00 10.70 6.27
CA ALA A 291 -29.60 9.50 7.01
C ALA A 291 -28.10 9.24 6.79
N TYR A 292 -27.34 9.02 7.87
CA TYR A 292 -25.91 8.71 7.80
C TYR A 292 -25.65 7.35 8.48
N PHE A 293 -24.98 6.46 7.76
CA PHE A 293 -24.65 5.10 8.22
C PHE A 293 -23.13 4.98 8.30
N MET A 294 -22.58 5.15 9.49
CA MET A 294 -21.14 5.30 9.69
C MET A 294 -20.49 4.02 10.20
N ASP A 295 -19.45 3.55 9.53
CA ASP A 295 -18.85 2.24 9.78
C ASP A 295 -17.48 2.36 10.47
N GLU A 296 -17.42 1.89 11.72
CA GLU A 296 -16.24 1.83 12.60
C GLU A 296 -15.38 3.11 12.57
N ILE A 297 -16.01 4.23 12.91
CA ILE A 297 -15.38 5.55 12.73
C ILE A 297 -14.30 5.89 13.76
N SER A 298 -14.25 5.20 14.90
CA SER A 298 -13.23 5.36 15.94
C SER A 298 -11.89 4.69 15.61
N ASN A 299 -11.82 3.84 14.57
CA ASN A 299 -10.61 3.09 14.25
C ASN A 299 -9.44 4.03 13.90
N GLY A 300 -8.36 3.95 14.68
CA GLY A 300 -7.17 4.81 14.54
C GLY A 300 -7.31 6.21 15.16
N LEU A 301 -8.34 6.44 16.00
CA LEU A 301 -8.54 7.66 16.75
C LEU A 301 -8.31 7.44 18.25
N ASP A 302 -7.88 8.48 18.96
CA ASP A 302 -7.91 8.51 20.42
C ASP A 302 -9.35 8.74 20.95
N SER A 303 -9.62 8.34 22.20
CA SER A 303 -10.94 8.49 22.80
C SER A 303 -11.38 9.96 22.91
N SER A 304 -10.45 10.91 23.11
CA SER A 304 -10.79 12.32 23.24
C SER A 304 -11.25 12.94 21.92
N THR A 305 -10.55 12.62 20.82
CA THR A 305 -10.99 12.95 19.45
C THR A 305 -12.29 12.23 19.12
N THR A 306 -12.46 10.98 19.53
CA THR A 306 -13.70 10.21 19.30
C THR A 306 -14.88 10.87 20.02
N PHE A 307 -14.76 11.23 21.29
CA PHE A 307 -15.77 11.96 22.05
C PHE A 307 -16.12 13.31 21.41
N GLN A 308 -15.12 14.09 20.98
CA GLN A 308 -15.36 15.35 20.25
C GLN A 308 -16.15 15.13 18.95
N ILE A 309 -15.85 14.08 18.20
CA ILE A 309 -16.55 13.73 16.94
C ILE A 309 -17.99 13.31 17.23
N ILE A 310 -18.23 12.40 18.19
CA ILE A 310 -19.58 11.93 18.53
C ILE A 310 -20.42 13.05 19.15
N SER A 311 -19.83 13.91 19.99
CA SER A 311 -20.51 15.09 20.54
C SER A 311 -20.90 16.09 19.45
N CYS A 312 -20.03 16.32 18.47
CA CYS A 312 -20.36 17.09 17.27
C CYS A 312 -21.50 16.46 16.45
N PHE A 313 -21.55 15.13 16.36
CA PHE A 313 -22.62 14.43 15.66
C PHE A 313 -23.95 14.49 16.42
N GLN A 314 -23.94 14.39 17.75
CA GLN A 314 -25.11 14.61 18.60
C GLN A 314 -25.67 16.05 18.45
N GLN A 315 -24.79 17.05 18.37
CA GLN A 315 -25.21 18.42 18.06
C GLN A 315 -25.80 18.53 16.64
N LEU A 316 -25.22 17.84 15.66
CA LEU A 316 -25.74 17.81 14.29
C LEU A 316 -27.08 17.08 14.15
N THR A 317 -27.33 15.97 14.85
CA THR A 317 -28.64 15.31 14.87
C THR A 317 -29.70 16.24 15.45
N ASN A 318 -29.38 16.90 16.57
CA ASN A 318 -30.31 17.78 17.29
C ASN A 318 -30.60 19.09 16.54
N ILE A 319 -29.61 19.70 15.88
CA ILE A 319 -29.76 21.00 15.21
C ILE A 319 -30.21 20.86 13.75
N SER A 320 -29.75 19.83 13.03
CA SER A 320 -29.94 19.70 11.58
C SER A 320 -30.97 18.65 11.16
N GLU A 321 -31.68 18.04 12.12
CA GLU A 321 -32.67 16.96 11.92
C GLU A 321 -32.10 15.75 11.14
N TYR A 322 -30.86 15.38 11.45
CA TYR A 322 -30.19 14.21 10.86
C TYR A 322 -30.46 12.94 11.67
N THR A 323 -30.59 11.82 10.97
CA THR A 323 -30.60 10.48 11.56
C THR A 323 -29.22 9.87 11.37
N MET A 324 -28.58 9.41 12.44
CA MET A 324 -27.24 8.82 12.35
C MET A 324 -27.19 7.47 13.05
N VAL A 325 -26.77 6.43 12.32
CA VAL A 325 -26.44 5.12 12.88
C VAL A 325 -24.93 4.93 12.77
N ILE A 326 -24.27 4.74 13.90
CA ILE A 326 -22.81 4.68 13.98
C ILE A 326 -22.39 3.33 14.56
N SER A 327 -21.66 2.56 13.76
CA SER A 327 -20.93 1.39 14.22
C SER A 327 -19.66 1.85 14.95
N LEU A 328 -19.55 1.48 16.23
CA LEU A 328 -18.32 1.60 17.01
C LEU A 328 -17.97 0.20 17.52
N LEU A 329 -16.69 -0.16 17.47
CA LEU A 329 -16.24 -1.43 18.07
C LEU A 329 -16.23 -1.34 19.60
N GLN A 330 -15.86 -0.18 20.15
CA GLN A 330 -15.80 0.02 21.59
C GLN A 330 -15.85 1.53 21.95
N PRO A 331 -17.01 2.07 22.34
CA PRO A 331 -17.10 3.40 22.93
C PRO A 331 -16.68 3.38 24.40
N THR A 332 -15.92 4.38 24.86
CA THR A 332 -15.74 4.65 26.30
C THR A 332 -17.07 5.06 26.94
N PRO A 333 -17.23 5.05 28.27
CA PRO A 333 -18.48 5.36 28.94
C PRO A 333 -19.04 6.74 28.53
N GLU A 334 -18.19 7.76 28.43
CA GLU A 334 -18.60 9.12 28.04
C GLU A 334 -19.07 9.17 26.57
N VAL A 335 -18.50 8.33 25.70
CA VAL A 335 -18.94 8.22 24.30
C VAL A 335 -20.24 7.42 24.21
N PHE A 336 -20.39 6.36 24.99
CA PHE A 336 -21.59 5.52 25.07
C PHE A 336 -22.79 6.33 25.56
N ASP A 337 -22.60 7.21 26.55
CA ASP A 337 -23.62 8.11 27.11
C ASP A 337 -24.18 9.14 26.12
N LEU A 338 -23.48 9.43 25.01
CA LEU A 338 -23.97 10.36 23.98
C LEU A 338 -25.06 9.76 23.08
N PHE A 339 -25.26 8.44 23.08
CA PHE A 339 -26.19 7.75 22.18
C PHE A 339 -27.61 7.62 22.76
N ASP A 340 -28.60 7.87 21.91
CA ASP A 340 -30.02 7.79 22.24
C ASP A 340 -30.55 6.35 22.29
N ASP A 341 -30.16 5.57 21.27
CA ASP A 341 -30.61 4.19 21.03
C ASP A 341 -29.39 3.29 20.76
N LEU A 342 -29.56 1.99 21.06
CA LEU A 342 -28.60 0.92 20.85
C LEU A 342 -29.22 -0.16 19.95
N ILE A 343 -28.44 -0.64 18.99
CA ILE A 343 -28.63 -1.89 18.24
C ILE A 343 -27.46 -2.79 18.57
N LEU A 344 -27.72 -3.96 19.16
CA LEU A 344 -26.72 -4.97 19.49
C LEU A 344 -26.85 -6.16 18.54
N MET A 345 -25.76 -6.54 17.87
CA MET A 345 -25.75 -7.66 16.91
C MET A 345 -24.75 -8.76 17.30
N ALA A 346 -25.15 -10.01 17.08
CA ALA A 346 -24.27 -11.19 17.13
C ALA A 346 -24.66 -12.19 16.04
N GLU A 347 -23.66 -12.84 15.43
CA GLU A 347 -23.86 -13.92 14.43
C GLU A 347 -24.84 -13.62 13.28
N GLY A 348 -25.01 -12.35 12.91
CA GLY A 348 -25.95 -11.92 11.86
C GLY A 348 -27.37 -11.61 12.35
N LYS A 349 -27.64 -11.70 13.66
CA LYS A 349 -28.94 -11.46 14.30
C LYS A 349 -28.89 -10.20 15.19
N ILE A 350 -30.05 -9.57 15.38
CA ILE A 350 -30.23 -8.54 16.42
C ILE A 350 -30.55 -9.23 17.75
N ILE A 351 -29.82 -8.83 18.79
CA ILE A 351 -29.97 -9.30 20.18
C ILE A 351 -30.74 -8.28 21.01
N TYR A 352 -30.53 -6.99 20.77
CA TYR A 352 -31.27 -5.91 21.41
C TYR A 352 -31.42 -4.73 20.45
N HIS A 353 -32.58 -4.07 20.48
CA HIS A 353 -32.81 -2.81 19.77
C HIS A 353 -33.74 -1.88 20.58
N GLY A 354 -33.23 -0.72 20.99
CA GLY A 354 -34.03 0.30 21.67
C GLY A 354 -33.19 1.32 22.44
N PRO A 355 -33.83 2.15 23.28
CA PRO A 355 -33.16 3.07 24.19
C PRO A 355 -31.97 2.46 24.93
N ARG A 356 -30.84 3.18 24.94
CA ARG A 356 -29.59 2.74 25.58
C ARG A 356 -29.77 2.38 27.06
N ASN A 357 -30.47 3.24 27.80
CA ASN A 357 -30.60 3.14 29.26
C ASN A 357 -31.30 1.86 29.76
N GLU A 358 -32.06 1.17 28.91
CA GLU A 358 -32.82 -0.04 29.28
C GLU A 358 -32.16 -1.33 28.79
N ALA A 359 -31.01 -1.24 28.13
CA ALA A 359 -30.26 -2.41 27.68
C ALA A 359 -29.80 -3.30 28.85
N LEU A 360 -29.38 -2.69 29.97
CA LEU A 360 -28.98 -3.43 31.18
C LEU A 360 -30.14 -4.23 31.76
N ASN A 361 -31.31 -3.61 31.94
CA ASN A 361 -32.51 -4.26 32.46
C ASN A 361 -32.87 -5.53 31.66
N PHE A 362 -32.74 -5.50 30.33
CA PHE A 362 -32.97 -6.67 29.48
C PHE A 362 -31.99 -7.82 29.77
N PHE A 363 -30.70 -7.52 29.97
CA PHE A 363 -29.71 -8.55 30.30
C PHE A 363 -29.82 -9.06 31.75
N GLU A 364 -30.27 -8.22 32.68
CA GLU A 364 -30.65 -8.61 34.05
C GLU A 364 -31.86 -9.55 34.04
N GLU A 365 -32.89 -9.27 33.22
CA GLU A 365 -34.01 -10.20 32.96
C GLU A 365 -33.53 -11.55 32.35
N CYS A 366 -32.43 -11.55 31.59
CA CYS A 366 -31.77 -12.76 31.08
C CYS A 366 -30.84 -13.46 32.09
N GLY A 367 -30.65 -12.94 33.31
CA GLY A 367 -29.80 -13.53 34.35
C GLY A 367 -28.33 -13.08 34.36
N PHE A 368 -27.98 -12.02 33.63
CA PHE A 368 -26.63 -11.45 33.58
C PHE A 368 -26.56 -10.09 34.29
N ILE A 369 -25.58 -9.90 35.18
CA ILE A 369 -25.39 -8.64 35.91
C ILE A 369 -24.06 -8.00 35.55
N CYS A 370 -24.08 -6.69 35.27
CA CYS A 370 -22.88 -5.90 34.98
C CYS A 370 -22.14 -5.54 36.30
N PRO A 371 -20.85 -5.87 36.46
CA PRO A 371 -20.07 -5.46 37.63
C PRO A 371 -19.86 -3.93 37.67
N GLU A 372 -19.82 -3.35 38.87
CA GLU A 372 -19.73 -1.89 39.09
C GLU A 372 -18.54 -1.19 38.41
N ARG A 373 -17.43 -1.89 38.18
CA ARG A 373 -16.23 -1.37 37.52
C ARG A 373 -16.06 -1.83 36.06
N LYS A 374 -17.04 -2.54 35.48
CA LYS A 374 -17.01 -2.95 34.08
C LYS A 374 -17.73 -1.91 33.22
N GLU A 375 -17.16 -1.60 32.06
CA GLU A 375 -17.76 -0.69 31.08
C GLU A 375 -18.95 -1.38 30.40
N VAL A 376 -20.10 -0.70 30.34
CA VAL A 376 -21.37 -1.30 29.84
C VAL A 376 -21.23 -1.79 28.39
N ALA A 377 -20.52 -1.06 27.54
CA ALA A 377 -20.31 -1.46 26.14
C ALA A 377 -19.41 -2.71 25.97
N ASP A 378 -18.54 -2.99 26.95
CA ASP A 378 -17.69 -4.19 26.97
C ASP A 378 -18.50 -5.38 27.48
N PHE A 379 -19.21 -5.21 28.60
CA PHE A 379 -20.16 -6.18 29.16
C PHE A 379 -21.14 -6.69 28.09
N LEU A 380 -21.79 -5.79 27.37
CA LEU A 380 -22.74 -6.13 26.29
C LEU A 380 -22.12 -6.92 25.13
N GLN A 381 -20.80 -6.85 24.91
CA GLN A 381 -20.12 -7.61 23.88
C GLN A 381 -19.57 -8.95 24.38
N GLU A 382 -19.16 -9.03 25.64
CA GLU A 382 -18.61 -10.25 26.24
C GLU A 382 -19.69 -11.27 26.61
N ILE A 383 -20.91 -10.85 26.96
CA ILE A 383 -22.07 -11.76 27.09
C ILE A 383 -22.33 -12.53 25.79
N LEU A 384 -21.97 -11.97 24.64
CA LEU A 384 -22.14 -12.60 23.32
C LEU A 384 -21.03 -13.63 23.01
N SER A 385 -20.10 -13.88 23.94
CA SER A 385 -18.94 -14.75 23.76
C SER A 385 -19.00 -15.99 24.66
N CYS A 386 -18.89 -17.17 24.06
CA CYS A 386 -18.86 -18.46 24.75
C CYS A 386 -17.77 -18.58 25.85
N LYS A 387 -16.63 -17.89 25.70
CA LYS A 387 -15.56 -17.90 26.72
C LYS A 387 -15.80 -16.92 27.87
N ASP A 388 -16.54 -15.84 27.61
CA ASP A 388 -16.53 -14.64 28.46
C ASP A 388 -17.92 -14.38 29.10
N GLN A 389 -18.96 -15.14 28.72
CA GLN A 389 -20.32 -15.05 29.27
C GLN A 389 -20.44 -15.62 30.70
N GLN A 390 -19.61 -16.61 31.09
CA GLN A 390 -19.72 -17.30 32.38
C GLN A 390 -19.50 -16.38 33.60
N GLN A 391 -18.58 -15.42 33.50
CA GLN A 391 -18.21 -14.49 34.58
C GLN A 391 -19.33 -13.50 34.95
N TYR A 392 -20.37 -13.37 34.11
CA TYR A 392 -21.49 -12.43 34.32
C TYR A 392 -22.77 -13.11 34.82
N TRP A 393 -22.78 -14.44 34.95
CA TRP A 393 -23.96 -15.20 35.37
C TRP A 393 -24.31 -14.96 36.85
N SER A 394 -25.54 -14.52 37.10
CA SER A 394 -26.08 -14.35 38.47
C SER A 394 -27.48 -14.98 38.62
N GLY A 395 -27.80 -15.97 37.78
CA GLY A 395 -29.09 -16.65 37.78
C GLY A 395 -29.40 -17.35 39.12
N PRO A 396 -30.56 -17.09 39.75
CA PRO A 396 -30.90 -17.70 41.03
C PRO A 396 -31.18 -19.21 40.88
N ASN A 397 -30.35 -20.03 41.53
CA ASN A 397 -30.46 -21.48 41.69
C ASN A 397 -30.16 -22.38 40.46
N GLU A 398 -29.64 -21.86 39.34
CA GLU A 398 -29.22 -22.69 38.19
C GLU A 398 -27.71 -22.61 37.90
N SER A 399 -27.11 -23.77 37.60
CA SER A 399 -25.73 -23.87 37.14
C SER A 399 -25.59 -23.26 35.75
N TYR A 400 -24.60 -22.37 35.57
CA TYR A 400 -24.35 -21.70 34.30
C TYR A 400 -24.35 -22.65 33.09
N ARG A 401 -25.17 -22.31 32.10
CA ARG A 401 -25.18 -22.88 30.76
C ARG A 401 -24.96 -21.73 29.77
N TYR A 402 -24.14 -21.97 28.75
CA TYR A 402 -23.97 -21.01 27.65
C TYR A 402 -25.30 -20.79 26.93
N ILE A 403 -25.77 -19.53 26.92
CA ILE A 403 -26.93 -19.08 26.17
C ILE A 403 -26.45 -18.55 24.82
N SER A 404 -26.93 -19.16 23.74
CA SER A 404 -26.52 -18.80 22.38
C SER A 404 -27.10 -17.45 21.94
N PRO A 405 -26.45 -16.74 20.98
CA PRO A 405 -27.02 -15.57 20.32
C PRO A 405 -28.41 -15.83 19.70
N HIS A 406 -28.70 -17.08 19.30
CA HIS A 406 -30.02 -17.47 18.83
C HIS A 406 -31.07 -17.40 19.95
N GLU A 407 -30.78 -17.98 21.11
CA GLU A 407 -31.70 -17.97 22.26
C GLU A 407 -31.92 -16.54 22.77
N LEU A 408 -30.87 -15.73 22.90
CA LEU A 408 -30.98 -14.31 23.30
C LEU A 408 -31.84 -13.49 22.32
N SER A 409 -31.68 -13.71 20.99
CA SER A 409 -32.51 -13.05 19.97
C SER A 409 -33.99 -13.47 20.08
N SER A 410 -34.27 -14.74 20.41
CA SER A 410 -35.63 -15.23 20.66
C SER A 410 -36.24 -14.60 21.93
N MET A 411 -35.49 -14.53 23.04
CA MET A 411 -35.93 -13.84 24.26
C MET A 411 -36.25 -12.36 24.02
N PHE A 412 -35.45 -11.67 23.20
CA PHE A 412 -35.73 -10.28 22.84
C PHE A 412 -37.05 -10.11 22.06
N LYS A 413 -37.34 -11.00 21.11
CA LYS A 413 -38.62 -11.03 20.37
C LYS A 413 -39.82 -11.26 21.29
N GLU A 414 -39.67 -12.17 22.25
CA GLU A 414 -40.72 -12.48 23.22
C GLU A 414 -40.97 -11.34 24.23
N ASN A 415 -39.96 -10.53 24.53
CA ASN A 415 -40.08 -9.35 25.39
C ASN A 415 -41.04 -8.31 24.77
N HIS A 416 -41.71 -7.50 25.61
CA HIS A 416 -42.70 -6.50 25.20
C HIS A 416 -42.18 -5.51 24.14
N ARG A 417 -40.86 -5.25 24.11
CA ARG A 417 -40.23 -4.40 23.08
C ARG A 417 -39.99 -5.08 21.75
N GLY A 418 -39.59 -6.36 21.73
CA GLY A 418 -39.48 -7.14 20.49
C GLY A 418 -40.82 -7.19 19.75
N ARG A 419 -41.90 -7.49 20.48
CA ARG A 419 -43.27 -7.47 19.92
C ARG A 419 -43.67 -6.12 19.31
N LYS A 420 -43.32 -4.99 19.97
CA LYS A 420 -43.54 -3.63 19.44
C LYS A 420 -42.69 -3.28 18.22
N LEU A 421 -41.61 -4.00 17.96
CA LEU A 421 -40.78 -3.88 16.76
C LEU A 421 -41.24 -4.81 15.63
N GLU A 422 -41.92 -5.91 15.95
CA GLU A 422 -42.53 -6.83 14.97
C GLU A 422 -43.90 -6.35 14.47
N GLU A 423 -44.61 -5.49 15.21
CA GLU A 423 -45.79 -4.80 14.70
C GLU A 423 -45.41 -3.92 13.48
N PRO A 424 -45.98 -4.16 12.27
CA PRO A 424 -45.59 -3.44 11.07
C PRO A 424 -46.20 -2.04 11.04
N ILE A 425 -45.60 -1.11 11.79
CA ILE A 425 -45.92 0.33 11.74
C ILE A 425 -45.34 0.90 10.45
N VAL A 426 -45.97 0.57 9.32
CA VAL A 426 -45.76 1.27 8.06
C VAL A 426 -46.33 2.68 8.23
N SER A 427 -45.46 3.64 8.54
CA SER A 427 -45.83 5.06 8.58
C SER A 427 -46.50 5.43 7.26
N PRO A 428 -47.74 5.97 7.25
CA PRO A 428 -48.43 6.28 6.02
C PRO A 428 -47.61 7.27 5.16
N LYS A 429 -47.54 7.03 3.85
CA LYS A 429 -46.79 7.87 2.90
C LYS A 429 -47.24 9.32 3.03
N SER A 430 -46.36 10.18 3.55
CA SER A 430 -46.63 11.60 3.77
C SER A 430 -45.93 12.46 2.71
N GLU A 431 -46.53 13.62 2.39
CA GLU A 431 -45.92 14.65 1.55
C GLU A 431 -44.59 15.13 2.15
N LEU A 432 -44.56 15.39 3.47
CA LEU A 432 -43.36 15.80 4.20
C LEU A 432 -42.26 14.72 4.13
N GLY A 433 -42.63 13.44 4.26
CA GLY A 433 -41.72 12.31 4.12
C GLY A 433 -41.11 12.21 2.72
N LYS A 434 -41.88 12.58 1.68
CA LYS A 434 -41.42 12.63 0.28
C LYS A 434 -40.40 13.75 0.04
N GLU A 435 -40.52 14.89 0.73
CA GLU A 435 -39.56 16.00 0.60
C GLU A 435 -38.17 15.68 1.15
N ALA A 436 -38.06 14.70 2.06
CA ALA A 436 -36.80 14.22 2.59
C ALA A 436 -36.04 13.26 1.64
N LEU A 437 -36.72 12.68 0.63
CA LEU A 437 -36.16 11.66 -0.27
C LEU A 437 -35.61 12.27 -1.58
N ALA A 438 -34.50 11.72 -2.07
CA ALA A 438 -33.90 12.13 -3.34
C ALA A 438 -34.38 11.27 -4.51
N PHE A 439 -35.24 11.81 -5.36
CA PHE A 439 -35.72 11.10 -6.58
C PHE A 439 -34.81 11.32 -7.81
N ASN A 440 -34.01 12.39 -7.84
CA ASN A 440 -33.13 12.70 -8.97
C ASN A 440 -31.71 12.17 -8.72
N LYS A 441 -31.22 11.30 -9.61
CA LYS A 441 -29.87 10.71 -9.54
C LYS A 441 -28.75 11.75 -9.42
N TYR A 442 -28.65 12.69 -10.35
CA TYR A 442 -27.67 13.78 -10.33
C TYR A 442 -28.32 15.10 -9.91
N SER A 443 -27.62 15.94 -9.16
CA SER A 443 -28.13 17.27 -8.74
C SER A 443 -27.80 18.38 -9.74
N LEU A 444 -26.61 18.31 -10.35
CA LEU A 444 -26.13 19.27 -11.35
C LEU A 444 -26.68 18.97 -12.75
N GLN A 445 -26.78 20.01 -13.58
CA GLN A 445 -26.99 19.83 -15.01
C GLN A 445 -25.75 19.20 -15.69
N LYS A 446 -25.94 18.54 -16.83
CA LYS A 446 -24.85 17.85 -17.56
C LYS A 446 -23.65 18.76 -17.86
N LEU A 447 -23.90 19.99 -18.30
CA LEU A 447 -22.83 20.97 -18.61
C LEU A 447 -22.09 21.45 -17.34
N GLU A 448 -22.80 21.55 -16.21
CA GLU A 448 -22.20 21.96 -14.94
C GLU A 448 -21.32 20.84 -14.36
N MET A 449 -21.75 19.58 -14.44
CA MET A 449 -20.93 18.42 -14.10
C MET A 449 -19.63 18.39 -14.92
N PHE A 450 -19.72 18.62 -16.24
CA PHE A 450 -18.55 18.72 -17.11
C PHE A 450 -17.60 19.84 -16.69
N LYS A 451 -18.12 21.04 -16.40
CA LYS A 451 -17.33 22.18 -15.92
C LYS A 451 -16.68 21.92 -14.55
N ALA A 452 -17.39 21.30 -13.61
CA ALA A 452 -16.88 20.97 -12.28
C ALA A 452 -15.75 19.94 -12.34
N CYS A 453 -15.94 18.84 -13.05
CA CYS A 453 -14.91 17.82 -13.26
C CYS A 453 -13.70 18.37 -14.03
N GLY A 454 -13.92 19.20 -15.05
CA GLY A 454 -12.84 19.86 -15.81
C GLY A 454 -12.03 20.85 -14.98
N ALA A 455 -12.67 21.65 -14.13
CA ALA A 455 -11.99 22.54 -13.20
C ALA A 455 -11.12 21.76 -12.18
N ARG A 456 -11.63 20.65 -11.65
CA ARG A 456 -10.86 19.75 -10.78
C ARG A 456 -9.66 19.14 -11.51
N GLU A 457 -9.86 18.60 -12.71
CA GLU A 457 -8.77 17.95 -13.46
C GLU A 457 -7.68 18.97 -13.87
N ALA A 458 -8.06 20.21 -14.23
CA ALA A 458 -7.10 21.28 -14.49
C ALA A 458 -6.29 21.66 -13.23
N LEU A 459 -6.92 21.71 -12.05
CA LEU A 459 -6.24 21.91 -10.77
C LEU A 459 -5.25 20.78 -10.47
N LEU A 460 -5.67 19.52 -10.66
CA LEU A 460 -4.81 18.35 -10.44
C LEU A 460 -3.63 18.32 -11.42
N MET A 461 -3.85 18.66 -12.70
CA MET A 461 -2.79 18.79 -13.70
C MET A 461 -1.80 19.91 -13.35
N LYS A 462 -2.27 21.03 -12.79
CA LYS A 462 -1.40 22.11 -12.30
C LYS A 462 -0.54 21.65 -11.11
N ARG A 463 -1.09 20.86 -10.18
CA ARG A 463 -0.34 20.33 -9.02
C ARG A 463 0.62 19.20 -9.38
N SER A 464 0.32 18.40 -10.40
CA SER A 464 1.23 17.40 -10.96
C SER A 464 2.13 17.94 -12.10
N MET A 465 2.16 19.26 -12.32
CA MET A 465 2.92 19.91 -13.41
C MET A 465 4.41 19.54 -13.41
N PHE A 466 5.00 19.29 -12.24
CA PHE A 466 6.38 18.80 -12.11
C PHE A 466 6.64 17.53 -12.94
N VAL A 467 5.71 16.56 -12.95
CA VAL A 467 5.85 15.31 -13.70
C VAL A 467 5.87 15.58 -15.20
N TYR A 468 4.99 16.47 -15.69
CA TYR A 468 4.95 16.84 -17.11
C TYR A 468 6.20 17.62 -17.53
N VAL A 469 6.60 18.65 -16.76
CA VAL A 469 7.83 19.43 -17.04
C VAL A 469 9.07 18.53 -17.05
N PHE A 470 9.19 17.61 -16.09
CA PHE A 470 10.28 16.64 -16.06
C PHE A 470 10.28 15.70 -17.28
N LYS A 471 9.09 15.26 -17.73
CA LYS A 471 8.95 14.38 -18.91
C LYS A 471 9.26 15.10 -20.22
N THR A 472 8.73 16.30 -20.43
CA THR A 472 9.09 17.14 -21.58
C THR A 472 10.58 17.48 -21.58
N GLY A 473 11.19 17.71 -20.42
CA GLY A 473 12.64 17.89 -20.27
C GLY A 473 13.45 16.63 -20.63
N GLN A 474 13.02 15.45 -20.17
CA GLN A 474 13.59 14.16 -20.57
C GLN A 474 13.47 13.95 -22.08
N LEU A 475 12.32 14.26 -22.67
CA LEU A 475 12.07 14.17 -24.11
C LEU A 475 12.99 15.12 -24.91
N ALA A 476 13.21 16.35 -24.43
CA ALA A 476 14.14 17.30 -25.03
C ALA A 476 15.60 16.79 -25.03
N ILE A 477 16.05 16.17 -23.94
CA ILE A 477 17.38 15.55 -23.87
C ILE A 477 17.50 14.41 -24.89
N ILE A 478 16.51 13.51 -24.97
CA ILE A 478 16.49 12.41 -25.95
C ILE A 478 16.45 12.96 -27.39
N ALA A 479 15.68 14.02 -27.65
CA ALA A 479 15.62 14.68 -28.94
C ALA A 479 16.98 15.27 -29.35
N LEU A 480 17.72 15.89 -28.41
CA LEU A 480 19.08 16.41 -28.65
C LEU A 480 20.08 15.29 -28.96
N VAL A 481 20.03 14.17 -28.23
CA VAL A 481 20.85 12.98 -28.53
C VAL A 481 20.54 12.48 -29.94
N THR A 482 19.26 12.28 -30.26
CA THR A 482 18.78 11.80 -31.58
C THR A 482 19.24 12.71 -32.72
N MET A 483 19.08 14.02 -32.56
CA MET A 483 19.53 15.05 -33.49
C MET A 483 21.06 14.98 -33.71
N SER A 484 21.83 14.73 -32.64
CA SER A 484 23.29 14.65 -32.74
C SER A 484 23.80 13.38 -33.43
N VAL A 485 23.02 12.28 -33.40
CA VAL A 485 23.34 11.04 -34.12
C VAL A 485 23.02 11.18 -35.61
N PHE A 486 21.82 11.62 -35.95
CA PHE A 486 21.39 11.82 -37.35
C PHE A 486 21.73 13.22 -37.90
N LEU A 487 22.85 13.82 -37.49
CA LEU A 487 23.16 15.23 -37.78
C LEU A 487 23.20 15.51 -39.29
N ARG A 488 22.44 16.53 -39.74
CA ARG A 488 22.25 16.90 -41.16
C ARG A 488 23.53 16.97 -41.99
N THR A 489 24.66 17.40 -41.41
CA THR A 489 25.95 17.50 -42.12
C THR A 489 26.53 16.15 -42.56
N ARG A 490 25.99 15.03 -42.05
CA ARG A 490 26.37 13.66 -42.40
C ARG A 490 25.32 12.92 -43.25
N MET A 491 24.23 13.58 -43.65
CA MET A 491 23.06 12.95 -44.27
C MET A 491 22.86 13.47 -45.71
N THR A 492 23.30 12.71 -46.71
CA THR A 492 23.13 13.04 -48.14
C THR A 492 21.84 12.44 -48.73
N THR A 493 21.52 12.76 -49.99
CA THR A 493 20.29 12.27 -50.67
C THR A 493 20.53 10.95 -51.41
N ASP A 494 21.11 9.96 -50.74
CA ASP A 494 21.45 8.66 -51.31
C ASP A 494 20.58 7.55 -50.71
N PHE A 495 20.50 6.39 -51.38
CA PHE A 495 19.65 5.27 -50.95
C PHE A 495 19.99 4.76 -49.53
N THR A 496 21.27 4.79 -49.13
CA THR A 496 21.75 4.43 -47.79
C THR A 496 21.33 5.45 -46.72
N HIS A 497 21.51 6.74 -46.96
CA HIS A 497 21.08 7.79 -46.02
C HIS A 497 19.56 7.90 -45.93
N ALA A 498 18.84 7.50 -46.99
CA ALA A 498 17.40 7.44 -47.00
C ALA A 498 16.83 6.35 -46.05
N THR A 499 17.49 5.20 -45.89
CA THR A 499 17.09 4.24 -44.83
C THR A 499 17.41 4.77 -43.43
N TYR A 500 18.44 5.60 -43.25
CA TYR A 500 18.68 6.30 -41.98
C TYR A 500 17.59 7.35 -41.68
N TYR A 501 17.13 8.11 -42.67
CA TYR A 501 15.97 9.00 -42.51
C TYR A 501 14.70 8.21 -42.12
N MET A 502 14.49 7.02 -42.70
CA MET A 502 13.39 6.13 -42.30
C MET A 502 13.51 5.71 -40.82
N GLY A 503 14.69 5.25 -40.39
CA GLY A 503 14.95 4.87 -39.00
C GLY A 503 14.76 6.03 -38.02
N ALA A 504 15.14 7.24 -38.40
CA ALA A 504 14.93 8.45 -37.59
C ALA A 504 13.44 8.81 -37.43
N LEU A 505 12.61 8.58 -38.46
CA LEU A 505 11.16 8.76 -38.39
C LEU A 505 10.50 7.69 -37.49
N PHE A 506 10.86 6.42 -37.67
CA PHE A 506 10.39 5.33 -36.81
C PHE A 506 10.77 5.56 -35.33
N PHE A 507 12.01 5.93 -35.06
CA PHE A 507 12.49 6.23 -33.71
C PHE A 507 11.75 7.44 -33.09
N SER A 508 11.42 8.45 -33.89
CA SER A 508 10.60 9.59 -33.46
C SER A 508 9.20 9.17 -33.02
N ILE A 509 8.57 8.24 -33.77
CA ILE A 509 7.27 7.66 -33.40
C ILE A 509 7.40 6.89 -32.09
N LEU A 510 8.36 5.96 -31.99
CA LEU A 510 8.59 5.12 -30.82
C LEU A 510 8.82 5.93 -29.53
N MET A 511 9.70 6.93 -29.56
CA MET A 511 10.00 7.76 -28.38
C MET A 511 8.78 8.56 -27.90
N ILE A 512 7.94 9.05 -28.82
CA ILE A 512 6.69 9.74 -28.49
C ILE A 512 5.66 8.76 -27.92
N MET A 513 5.56 7.52 -28.41
CA MET A 513 4.71 6.50 -27.78
C MET A 513 5.16 6.21 -26.33
N LEU A 514 6.47 6.03 -26.10
CA LEU A 514 7.04 5.75 -24.78
C LEU A 514 6.89 6.90 -23.77
N ASN A 515 6.80 8.16 -24.23
CA ASN A 515 6.64 9.33 -23.38
C ASN A 515 5.32 9.32 -22.58
N GLY A 516 4.24 8.77 -23.16
CA GLY A 516 2.91 8.71 -22.52
C GLY A 516 2.81 7.77 -21.30
N THR A 517 3.81 6.91 -21.08
CA THR A 517 3.76 5.83 -20.06
C THR A 517 3.40 6.24 -18.61
N PRO A 518 3.75 7.44 -18.09
CA PRO A 518 3.38 7.84 -16.71
C PRO A 518 1.88 7.98 -16.45
N GLU A 519 1.05 8.17 -17.48
CA GLU A 519 -0.41 8.32 -17.32
C GLU A 519 -1.07 7.06 -16.70
N ILE A 520 -0.46 5.88 -16.85
CA ILE A 520 -0.94 4.63 -16.22
C ILE A 520 -0.90 4.75 -14.69
N SER A 521 0.26 5.09 -14.14
CA SER A 521 0.46 5.19 -12.69
C SER A 521 -0.39 6.30 -12.06
N MET A 522 -0.57 7.41 -12.79
CA MET A 522 -1.42 8.53 -12.35
C MET A 522 -2.91 8.17 -12.38
N GLN A 523 -3.38 7.47 -13.41
CA GLN A 523 -4.78 7.03 -13.49
C GLN A 523 -5.10 5.99 -12.42
N ILE A 524 -4.24 4.99 -12.20
CA ILE A 524 -4.44 3.95 -11.16
C ILE A 524 -4.61 4.57 -9.76
N ARG A 525 -3.78 5.56 -9.40
CA ARG A 525 -3.86 6.24 -8.09
C ARG A 525 -5.22 6.94 -7.87
N ARG A 526 -5.89 7.38 -8.93
CA ARG A 526 -7.16 8.13 -8.87
C ARG A 526 -8.41 7.24 -8.89
N LEU A 527 -8.31 5.99 -9.35
CA LEU A 527 -9.47 5.09 -9.48
C LEU A 527 -10.24 4.86 -8.16
N PRO A 528 -9.62 4.64 -6.99
CA PRO A 528 -10.37 4.40 -5.74
C PRO A 528 -11.30 5.58 -5.38
N SER A 529 -10.78 6.80 -5.43
CA SER A 529 -11.55 8.03 -5.15
C SER A 529 -12.61 8.30 -6.22
N PHE A 530 -12.34 7.93 -7.49
CA PHE A 530 -13.35 7.95 -8.55
C PHE A 530 -14.51 6.99 -8.26
N TYR A 531 -14.25 5.72 -7.93
CA TYR A 531 -15.30 4.73 -7.64
C TYR A 531 -16.10 5.09 -6.39
N LYS A 532 -15.45 5.57 -5.33
CA LYS A 532 -16.11 6.15 -4.16
C LYS A 532 -17.12 7.22 -4.60
N GLN A 533 -16.68 8.28 -5.28
CA GLN A 533 -17.54 9.41 -5.66
C GLN A 533 -18.62 9.03 -6.69
N LYS A 534 -18.34 8.08 -7.60
CA LYS A 534 -19.33 7.49 -8.51
C LYS A 534 -20.46 6.79 -7.74
N SER A 535 -20.14 6.07 -6.66
CA SER A 535 -21.12 5.35 -5.83
C SER A 535 -22.07 6.24 -5.02
N TYR A 536 -21.77 7.53 -4.86
CA TYR A 536 -22.69 8.54 -4.28
C TYR A 536 -23.30 9.45 -5.36
N TYR A 537 -23.17 9.08 -6.65
CA TYR A 537 -23.64 9.85 -7.79
C TYR A 537 -23.19 11.33 -7.83
N PHE A 538 -21.96 11.63 -7.40
CA PHE A 538 -21.37 12.97 -7.54
C PHE A 538 -21.34 13.41 -9.01
N TYR A 539 -20.97 12.48 -9.89
CA TYR A 539 -20.92 12.65 -11.35
C TYR A 539 -20.97 11.29 -12.05
N SER A 540 -21.18 11.31 -13.37
CA SER A 540 -21.19 10.11 -14.22
C SER A 540 -19.79 9.83 -14.83
N SER A 541 -19.54 8.58 -15.23
CA SER A 541 -18.26 8.10 -15.79
C SER A 541 -17.77 8.96 -16.97
N TRP A 542 -18.67 9.38 -17.87
CA TRP A 542 -18.33 10.27 -19.00
C TRP A 542 -17.89 11.68 -18.55
N ALA A 543 -18.45 12.20 -17.44
CA ALA A 543 -18.12 13.52 -16.92
C ALA A 543 -16.75 13.56 -16.25
N TYR A 544 -16.20 12.40 -15.84
CA TYR A 544 -14.79 12.24 -15.50
C TYR A 544 -13.92 12.07 -16.76
N ALA A 545 -14.33 11.17 -17.66
CA ALA A 545 -13.49 10.75 -18.79
C ALA A 545 -13.25 11.86 -19.82
N ILE A 546 -14.28 12.62 -20.23
CA ILE A 546 -14.13 13.61 -21.31
C ILE A 546 -13.21 14.78 -20.90
N PRO A 547 -13.36 15.43 -19.73
CA PRO A 547 -12.42 16.49 -19.33
C PRO A 547 -10.98 15.98 -19.18
N ALA A 548 -10.79 14.78 -18.62
CA ALA A 548 -9.47 14.15 -18.51
C ALA A 548 -8.82 13.89 -19.88
N SER A 549 -9.62 13.64 -20.92
CA SER A 549 -9.18 13.49 -22.31
C SER A 549 -8.81 14.84 -22.93
N VAL A 550 -9.72 15.81 -22.89
CA VAL A 550 -9.55 17.13 -23.53
C VAL A 550 -8.34 17.89 -22.96
N LEU A 551 -8.14 17.86 -21.64
CA LEU A 551 -7.04 18.58 -20.98
C LEU A 551 -5.64 18.04 -21.31
N LYS A 552 -5.52 16.89 -21.98
CA LYS A 552 -4.22 16.34 -22.43
C LYS A 552 -3.79 16.78 -23.83
N VAL A 553 -4.71 17.32 -24.62
CA VAL A 553 -4.39 17.79 -25.98
C VAL A 553 -3.27 18.84 -25.95
N PRO A 554 -3.27 19.86 -25.05
CA PRO A 554 -2.17 20.83 -24.94
C PRO A 554 -0.81 20.20 -24.56
N VAL A 555 -0.79 19.18 -23.70
CA VAL A 555 0.45 18.48 -23.30
C VAL A 555 1.05 17.72 -24.49
N SER A 556 0.20 17.05 -25.27
CA SER A 556 0.64 16.30 -26.47
C SER A 556 1.12 17.21 -27.59
N ILE A 557 0.50 18.39 -27.72
CA ILE A 557 0.95 19.49 -28.58
C ILE A 557 2.35 19.96 -28.14
N LEU A 558 2.55 20.19 -26.84
CA LEU A 558 3.83 20.65 -26.29
C LEU A 558 4.95 19.62 -26.52
N ASP A 559 4.74 18.36 -26.16
CA ASP A 559 5.74 17.30 -26.30
C ASP A 559 6.13 17.09 -27.78
N SER A 560 5.15 17.08 -28.68
CA SER A 560 5.39 16.95 -30.13
C SER A 560 6.10 18.18 -30.71
N LEU A 561 5.79 19.38 -30.21
CA LEU A 561 6.43 20.63 -30.60
C LEU A 561 7.91 20.64 -30.19
N VAL A 562 8.20 20.25 -28.95
CA VAL A 562 9.58 20.15 -28.42
C VAL A 562 10.39 19.15 -29.23
N TRP A 563 9.83 17.97 -29.51
CA TRP A 563 10.51 16.97 -30.35
C TRP A 563 10.82 17.51 -31.75
N ILE A 564 9.83 18.06 -32.45
CA ILE A 564 10.00 18.48 -33.85
C ILE A 564 10.89 19.73 -33.99
N CYS A 565 10.80 20.70 -33.07
CA CYS A 565 11.65 21.90 -33.13
C CYS A 565 13.14 21.58 -32.98
N ILE A 566 13.49 20.58 -32.16
CA ILE A 566 14.87 20.12 -31.99
C ILE A 566 15.30 19.25 -33.18
N THR A 567 14.50 18.23 -33.51
CA THR A 567 14.93 17.20 -34.47
C THR A 567 14.83 17.63 -35.94
N TYR A 568 13.85 18.44 -36.34
CA TYR A 568 13.46 18.52 -37.76
C TYR A 568 14.55 19.12 -38.66
N TYR A 569 15.02 20.31 -38.32
CA TYR A 569 16.07 20.99 -39.06
C TYR A 569 17.47 20.44 -38.73
N GLY A 570 17.67 19.92 -37.51
CA GLY A 570 18.94 19.34 -37.08
C GLY A 570 19.26 17.99 -37.74
N ILE A 571 18.24 17.14 -37.98
CA ILE A 571 18.34 15.91 -38.78
C ILE A 571 18.33 16.24 -40.29
N GLY A 572 17.63 17.31 -40.67
CA GLY A 572 17.58 17.77 -42.06
C GLY A 572 16.51 17.07 -42.89
N TYR A 573 15.30 16.92 -42.34
CA TYR A 573 14.12 16.57 -43.14
C TYR A 573 13.83 17.64 -44.22
N THR A 574 12.88 17.37 -45.12
CA THR A 574 12.55 18.25 -46.24
C THR A 574 12.17 19.65 -45.74
N ALA A 575 12.96 20.68 -46.06
CA ALA A 575 12.77 22.06 -45.57
C ALA A 575 11.56 22.79 -46.20
N SER A 576 10.35 22.29 -45.96
CA SER A 576 9.07 22.86 -46.40
C SER A 576 8.15 23.06 -45.20
N VAL A 577 7.62 24.29 -45.05
CA VAL A 577 6.75 24.67 -43.93
C VAL A 577 5.51 23.77 -43.84
N SER A 578 4.90 23.42 -44.98
CA SER A 578 3.76 22.50 -45.02
C SER A 578 4.13 21.11 -44.47
N ARG A 579 5.27 20.55 -44.88
CA ARG A 579 5.72 19.22 -44.44
C ARG A 579 6.16 19.19 -42.98
N PHE A 580 6.66 20.31 -42.45
CA PHE A 580 6.91 20.48 -41.02
C PHE A 580 5.60 20.36 -40.22
N PHE A 581 4.58 21.14 -40.57
CA PHE A 581 3.29 21.07 -39.89
C PHE A 581 2.59 19.71 -40.07
N CYS A 582 2.72 19.08 -41.24
CA CYS A 582 2.21 17.72 -41.45
C CYS A 582 2.88 16.69 -40.53
N GLN A 583 4.20 16.75 -40.34
CA GLN A 583 4.89 15.84 -39.42
C GLN A 583 4.54 16.15 -37.95
N PHE A 584 4.49 17.43 -37.56
CA PHE A 584 4.06 17.86 -36.24
C PHE A 584 2.65 17.34 -35.90
N LEU A 585 1.71 17.47 -36.83
CA LEU A 585 0.34 16.99 -36.67
C LEU A 585 0.30 15.47 -36.44
N MET A 586 1.02 14.70 -37.26
CA MET A 586 1.10 13.24 -37.08
C MET A 586 1.61 12.86 -35.67
N LEU A 587 2.68 13.49 -35.19
CA LEU A 587 3.24 13.21 -33.86
C LEU A 587 2.26 13.54 -32.72
N CYS A 588 1.52 14.65 -32.84
CA CYS A 588 0.46 15.01 -31.89
C CYS A 588 -0.64 13.93 -31.78
N PHE A 589 -1.10 13.41 -32.92
CA PHE A 589 -2.13 12.37 -32.98
C PHE A 589 -1.62 11.02 -32.45
N VAL A 590 -0.35 10.66 -32.69
CA VAL A 590 0.28 9.46 -32.11
C VAL A 590 0.31 9.53 -30.58
N HIS A 591 0.78 10.65 -30.03
CA HIS A 591 0.86 10.83 -28.57
C HIS A 591 -0.55 10.76 -27.92
N GLN A 592 -1.56 11.35 -28.57
CA GLN A 592 -2.95 11.23 -28.13
C GLN A 592 -3.49 9.79 -28.23
N SER A 593 -3.25 9.08 -29.33
CA SER A 593 -3.71 7.69 -29.47
C SER A 593 -3.11 6.79 -28.40
N VAL A 594 -1.83 6.97 -28.07
CA VAL A 594 -1.16 6.13 -27.07
C VAL A 594 -1.54 6.50 -25.63
N THR A 595 -1.65 7.79 -25.31
CA THR A 595 -2.12 8.21 -23.97
C THR A 595 -3.57 7.77 -23.70
N SER A 596 -4.44 7.76 -24.71
CA SER A 596 -5.81 7.22 -24.59
C SER A 596 -5.84 5.70 -24.32
N LEU A 597 -5.03 4.91 -25.05
CA LEU A 597 -4.87 3.47 -24.82
C LEU A 597 -4.36 3.16 -23.41
N TYR A 598 -3.35 3.88 -22.94
CA TYR A 598 -2.74 3.66 -21.62
C TYR A 598 -3.74 3.90 -20.48
N ARG A 599 -4.66 4.84 -20.64
CA ARG A 599 -5.76 5.09 -19.69
C ARG A 599 -6.79 3.98 -19.70
N PHE A 600 -7.13 3.46 -20.87
CA PHE A 600 -7.99 2.27 -20.98
C PHE A 600 -7.37 1.08 -20.24
N ILE A 601 -6.10 0.73 -20.52
CA ILE A 601 -5.36 -0.35 -19.83
C ILE A 601 -5.38 -0.14 -18.30
N ALA A 602 -5.05 1.08 -17.83
CA ALA A 602 -5.05 1.42 -16.41
C ALA A 602 -6.44 1.26 -15.75
N SER A 603 -7.51 1.69 -16.43
CA SER A 603 -8.90 1.54 -15.95
C SER A 603 -9.38 0.09 -15.94
N TYR A 604 -8.91 -0.73 -16.88
CA TYR A 604 -9.34 -2.12 -17.01
C TYR A 604 -8.70 -3.03 -15.95
N PHE A 605 -7.38 -2.94 -15.77
CA PHE A 605 -6.66 -3.85 -14.87
C PHE A 605 -6.54 -3.35 -13.42
N GLN A 606 -6.78 -2.06 -13.16
CA GLN A 606 -6.81 -1.37 -11.86
C GLN A 606 -5.56 -1.50 -10.95
N THR A 607 -4.61 -2.37 -11.29
CA THR A 607 -3.41 -2.69 -10.52
C THR A 607 -2.15 -2.39 -11.34
N PRO A 608 -1.07 -1.88 -10.73
CA PRO A 608 0.12 -1.46 -11.47
C PRO A 608 0.78 -2.65 -12.20
N THR A 609 0.97 -3.78 -11.52
CA THR A 609 1.66 -4.95 -12.06
C THR A 609 1.00 -5.50 -13.33
N ALA A 610 -0.33 -5.69 -13.32
CA ALA A 610 -1.05 -6.14 -14.51
C ALA A 610 -1.05 -5.06 -15.60
N SER A 611 -1.30 -3.79 -15.25
CA SER A 611 -1.32 -2.71 -16.24
C SER A 611 0.01 -2.55 -16.98
N PHE A 612 1.15 -2.70 -16.30
CA PHE A 612 2.47 -2.67 -16.93
C PHE A 612 2.74 -3.92 -17.80
N PHE A 613 2.29 -5.10 -17.40
CA PHE A 613 2.38 -6.30 -18.25
C PHE A 613 1.65 -6.11 -19.59
N TYR A 614 0.39 -5.65 -19.55
CA TYR A 614 -0.38 -5.41 -20.77
C TYR A 614 0.12 -4.21 -21.59
N LEU A 615 0.74 -3.19 -20.96
CA LEU A 615 1.48 -2.16 -21.66
C LEU A 615 2.59 -2.74 -22.53
N PHE A 616 3.46 -3.59 -21.96
CA PHE A 616 4.59 -4.17 -22.70
C PHE A 616 4.11 -5.12 -23.80
N LEU A 617 3.06 -5.91 -23.55
CA LEU A 617 2.43 -6.74 -24.58
C LEU A 617 1.89 -5.90 -25.76
N ALA A 618 1.19 -4.80 -25.47
CA ALA A 618 0.68 -3.90 -26.50
C ALA A 618 1.80 -3.18 -27.27
N LEU A 619 2.88 -2.76 -26.59
CA LEU A 619 4.04 -2.16 -27.23
C LEU A 619 4.72 -3.12 -28.21
N THR A 620 4.97 -4.37 -27.80
CA THR A 620 5.53 -5.42 -28.66
C THR A 620 4.64 -5.68 -29.87
N PHE A 621 3.31 -5.73 -29.67
CA PHE A 621 2.36 -5.87 -30.78
C PHE A 621 2.49 -4.71 -31.80
N PHE A 622 2.51 -3.45 -31.34
CA PHE A 622 2.65 -2.31 -32.26
C PHE A 622 4.00 -2.28 -32.98
N LEU A 623 5.10 -2.63 -32.29
CA LEU A 623 6.44 -2.74 -32.90
C LEU A 623 6.49 -3.79 -34.01
N MET A 624 5.90 -4.98 -33.79
CA MET A 624 5.88 -6.04 -34.80
C MET A 624 5.04 -5.67 -36.03
N PHE A 625 3.93 -4.95 -35.84
CA PHE A 625 2.98 -4.65 -36.93
C PHE A 625 3.13 -3.26 -37.56
N GLY A 626 4.01 -2.38 -37.05
CA GLY A 626 4.16 -0.99 -37.53
C GLY A 626 4.56 -0.85 -39.00
N GLY A 627 5.38 -1.78 -39.52
CA GLY A 627 5.87 -1.78 -40.91
C GLY A 627 7.39 -1.61 -41.05
N PHE A 628 8.05 -0.98 -40.07
CA PHE A 628 9.50 -0.82 -40.07
C PHE A 628 10.25 -2.12 -39.73
N THR A 629 9.97 -2.71 -38.56
CA THR A 629 10.67 -3.89 -38.03
C THR A 629 10.38 -5.14 -38.85
N LEU A 630 9.12 -5.32 -39.27
CA LEU A 630 8.71 -6.36 -40.21
C LEU A 630 8.05 -5.67 -41.41
N PRO A 631 8.71 -5.64 -42.58
CA PRO A 631 8.12 -5.07 -43.79
C PRO A 631 6.83 -5.79 -44.19
N LYS A 632 5.82 -5.02 -44.59
CA LYS A 632 4.52 -5.57 -45.02
C LYS A 632 4.61 -6.68 -46.08
N PRO A 633 5.49 -6.62 -47.10
CA PRO A 633 5.59 -7.69 -48.11
C PRO A 633 6.12 -9.01 -47.55
N SER A 634 6.79 -8.97 -46.39
CA SER A 634 7.31 -10.14 -45.68
C SER A 634 6.29 -10.80 -44.75
N MET A 635 5.13 -10.15 -44.51
CA MET A 635 4.08 -10.70 -43.65
C MET A 635 3.27 -11.77 -44.40
N PRO A 636 3.01 -12.95 -43.80
CA PRO A 636 2.11 -13.92 -44.39
C PRO A 636 0.67 -13.38 -44.38
N GLY A 637 -0.12 -13.71 -45.40
CA GLY A 637 -1.44 -13.09 -45.63
C GLY A 637 -2.42 -13.15 -44.46
N TRP A 638 -2.33 -14.18 -43.61
CA TRP A 638 -3.17 -14.35 -42.41
C TRP A 638 -2.79 -13.42 -41.24
N LEU A 639 -1.63 -12.77 -41.26
CA LEU A 639 -1.19 -11.75 -40.29
C LEU A 639 -1.45 -10.31 -40.73
N ASN A 640 -1.85 -10.09 -41.98
CA ASN A 640 -2.01 -8.76 -42.60
C ASN A 640 -3.07 -7.88 -41.89
N TRP A 641 -3.97 -8.46 -41.09
CA TRP A 641 -4.92 -7.69 -40.28
C TRP A 641 -4.24 -6.91 -39.15
N GLY A 642 -3.16 -7.43 -38.55
CA GLY A 642 -2.46 -6.78 -37.44
C GLY A 642 -1.83 -5.45 -37.85
N PHE A 643 -1.31 -5.39 -39.08
CA PHE A 643 -0.79 -4.18 -39.71
C PHE A 643 -1.85 -3.06 -39.75
N TRP A 644 -3.11 -3.38 -40.04
CA TRP A 644 -4.18 -2.39 -40.16
C TRP A 644 -4.86 -2.00 -38.83
N ILE A 645 -4.69 -2.80 -37.77
CA ILE A 645 -5.19 -2.46 -36.43
C ILE A 645 -4.21 -1.56 -35.66
N SER A 646 -2.90 -1.68 -35.92
CA SER A 646 -1.87 -0.91 -35.20
C SER A 646 -1.93 0.61 -35.51
N PRO A 647 -2.12 1.49 -34.50
CA PRO A 647 -2.03 2.94 -34.69
C PRO A 647 -0.63 3.39 -35.17
N MET A 648 0.42 2.64 -34.80
CA MET A 648 1.80 2.91 -35.18
C MET A 648 2.01 2.84 -36.70
N THR A 649 1.28 1.97 -37.38
CA THR A 649 1.36 1.79 -38.83
C THR A 649 0.90 3.03 -39.59
N TYR A 650 -0.22 3.63 -39.18
CA TYR A 650 -0.70 4.86 -39.78
C TYR A 650 0.24 6.04 -39.53
N ALA A 651 0.90 6.07 -38.36
CA ALA A 651 1.96 7.01 -38.04
C ALA A 651 3.16 6.88 -38.97
N GLU A 652 3.64 5.65 -39.15
CA GLU A 652 4.77 5.34 -40.02
C GLU A 652 4.44 5.75 -41.46
N ILE A 653 3.35 5.24 -42.04
CA ILE A 653 2.89 5.60 -43.39
C ILE A 653 2.79 7.14 -43.57
N GLY A 654 2.17 7.85 -42.63
CA GLY A 654 1.97 9.30 -42.72
C GLY A 654 3.27 10.10 -42.70
N THR A 655 4.19 9.78 -41.78
CA THR A 655 5.51 10.45 -41.70
C THR A 655 6.40 10.15 -42.90
N VAL A 656 6.36 8.91 -43.38
CA VAL A 656 7.18 8.39 -44.49
C VAL A 656 6.72 8.95 -45.84
N ILE A 657 5.41 9.02 -46.11
CA ILE A 657 4.85 9.74 -47.28
C ILE A 657 5.25 11.22 -47.25
N ASN A 658 5.13 11.86 -46.08
CA ASN A 658 5.44 13.27 -45.89
C ASN A 658 6.92 13.61 -46.16
N GLU A 659 7.84 12.65 -46.02
CA GLU A 659 9.26 12.83 -46.32
C GLU A 659 9.63 12.36 -47.73
N PHE A 660 9.41 11.08 -48.07
CA PHE A 660 9.95 10.49 -49.31
C PHE A 660 9.22 10.90 -50.61
N GLN A 661 8.01 11.48 -50.53
CA GLN A 661 7.37 12.10 -51.70
C GLN A 661 7.85 13.55 -51.94
N ALA A 662 8.93 14.00 -51.30
CA ALA A 662 9.50 15.32 -51.56
C ALA A 662 10.24 15.37 -52.91
N PRO A 663 10.27 16.52 -53.61
CA PRO A 663 11.03 16.68 -54.85
C PRO A 663 12.52 16.27 -54.72
N ARG A 664 13.11 16.42 -53.52
CA ARG A 664 14.51 16.02 -53.25
C ARG A 664 14.80 14.52 -53.45
N TRP A 665 13.78 13.67 -53.36
CA TRP A 665 13.87 12.22 -53.53
C TRP A 665 13.42 11.73 -54.91
N GLN A 666 12.95 12.62 -55.78
CA GLN A 666 12.49 12.30 -57.14
C GLN A 666 13.63 12.28 -58.18
N LYS A 667 14.88 12.04 -57.73
CA LYS A 667 16.01 11.79 -58.62
C LYS A 667 15.83 10.41 -59.27
N GLU A 668 15.96 10.35 -60.59
CA GLU A 668 15.83 9.12 -61.36
C GLU A 668 17.03 8.20 -61.15
N THR A 669 16.77 6.89 -61.18
CA THR A 669 17.79 5.84 -61.16
C THR A 669 17.61 4.90 -62.36
N ILE A 670 18.60 4.05 -62.62
CA ILE A 670 18.81 3.17 -63.81
C ILE A 670 17.59 2.31 -64.25
N GLN A 671 16.49 2.28 -63.49
CA GLN A 671 15.26 1.51 -63.77
C GLN A 671 13.99 2.38 -63.90
N ASN A 672 14.10 3.69 -64.16
CA ASN A 672 12.98 4.65 -64.21
C ASN A 672 12.13 4.75 -62.92
N ILE A 673 12.67 4.28 -61.79
CA ILE A 673 12.07 4.42 -60.46
C ILE A 673 12.92 5.41 -59.65
N THR A 674 12.27 6.36 -58.99
CA THR A 674 12.93 7.36 -58.15
C THR A 674 13.35 6.77 -56.80
N ILE A 675 14.40 7.35 -56.19
CA ILE A 675 15.00 6.85 -54.94
C ILE A 675 13.94 6.75 -53.82
N GLY A 676 13.09 7.77 -53.66
CA GLY A 676 12.01 7.76 -52.67
C GLY A 676 11.00 6.63 -52.90
N ASN A 677 10.51 6.48 -54.14
CA ASN A 677 9.53 5.45 -54.49
C ASN A 677 10.10 4.03 -54.29
N ARG A 678 11.38 3.81 -54.61
CA ARG A 678 12.05 2.51 -54.42
C ARG A 678 12.06 2.06 -52.96
N ILE A 679 12.28 2.99 -52.02
CA ILE A 679 12.32 2.69 -50.58
C ILE A 679 10.91 2.39 -50.05
N LEU A 680 9.93 3.18 -50.47
CA LEU A 680 8.52 2.93 -50.17
C LEU A 680 8.07 1.54 -50.64
N ILE A 681 8.49 1.12 -51.84
CA ILE A 681 8.17 -0.23 -52.38
C ILE A 681 8.85 -1.32 -51.54
N ASN A 682 10.14 -1.18 -51.23
CA ASN A 682 10.89 -2.18 -50.44
C ASN A 682 10.27 -2.46 -49.06
N HIS A 683 9.72 -1.44 -48.39
CA HIS A 683 9.04 -1.61 -47.09
C HIS A 683 7.53 -1.92 -47.20
N GLY A 684 6.95 -1.87 -48.41
CA GLY A 684 5.50 -2.03 -48.63
C GLY A 684 4.65 -0.84 -48.18
N LEU A 685 5.26 0.36 -48.16
CA LEU A 685 4.67 1.64 -47.74
C LEU A 685 4.38 2.57 -48.93
N TYR A 686 4.35 2.05 -50.15
CA TYR A 686 4.05 2.81 -51.36
C TYR A 686 2.55 3.10 -51.50
N TYR A 687 2.13 4.26 -50.98
CA TYR A 687 0.77 4.80 -51.11
C TYR A 687 0.77 6.23 -51.68
N SER A 688 -0.36 6.70 -52.20
CA SER A 688 -0.49 8.07 -52.70
C SER A 688 -0.60 9.11 -51.57
N TRP A 689 -0.36 10.39 -51.89
CA TRP A 689 -0.46 11.51 -50.92
C TRP A 689 -1.82 11.56 -50.18
N HIS A 690 -2.91 11.12 -50.81
CA HIS A 690 -4.24 11.03 -50.17
C HIS A 690 -4.23 10.13 -48.92
N PHE A 691 -3.36 9.13 -48.88
CA PHE A 691 -3.26 8.20 -47.74
C PHE A 691 -2.74 8.88 -46.46
N TYR A 692 -2.04 10.01 -46.56
CA TYR A 692 -1.66 10.81 -45.40
C TYR A 692 -2.89 11.26 -44.58
N TRP A 693 -3.95 11.72 -45.26
CA TRP A 693 -5.21 12.10 -44.60
C TRP A 693 -6.00 10.90 -44.07
N ILE A 694 -5.90 9.75 -44.74
CA ILE A 694 -6.45 8.48 -44.23
C ILE A 694 -5.74 8.07 -42.94
N SER A 695 -4.41 8.21 -42.85
CA SER A 695 -3.65 7.97 -41.62
C SER A 695 -4.08 8.88 -40.47
N ILE A 696 -4.31 10.18 -40.72
CA ILE A 696 -4.86 11.09 -39.70
C ILE A 696 -6.26 10.64 -39.26
N GLY A 697 -7.14 10.31 -40.20
CA GLY A 697 -8.48 9.82 -39.91
C GLY A 697 -8.48 8.53 -39.08
N ALA A 698 -7.59 7.59 -39.39
CA ALA A 698 -7.40 6.35 -38.65
C ALA A 698 -6.89 6.58 -37.22
N LEU A 699 -5.88 7.46 -37.05
CA LEU A 699 -5.38 7.87 -35.72
C LEU A 699 -6.45 8.60 -34.89
N PHE A 700 -7.27 9.44 -35.53
CA PHE A 700 -8.41 10.07 -34.85
C PHE A 700 -9.47 9.04 -34.43
N GLY A 701 -9.74 8.06 -35.30
CA GLY A 701 -10.61 6.92 -35.00
C GLY A 701 -10.11 6.08 -33.82
N SER A 702 -8.80 5.78 -33.75
CA SER A 702 -8.24 5.03 -32.62
C SER A 702 -8.28 5.82 -31.31
N ILE A 703 -8.05 7.13 -31.34
CA ILE A 703 -8.24 8.01 -30.17
C ILE A 703 -9.68 7.92 -29.64
N ILE A 704 -10.68 8.05 -30.52
CA ILE A 704 -12.10 7.97 -30.13
C ILE A 704 -12.42 6.58 -29.58
N LEU A 705 -11.98 5.52 -30.27
CA LEU A 705 -12.20 4.13 -29.86
C LEU A 705 -11.65 3.85 -28.45
N PHE A 706 -10.40 4.24 -28.17
CA PHE A 706 -9.79 4.02 -26.86
C PHE A 706 -10.41 4.90 -25.76
N TYR A 707 -10.86 6.12 -26.07
CA TYR A 707 -11.59 6.93 -25.09
C TYR A 707 -13.01 6.40 -24.80
N ILE A 708 -13.70 5.82 -25.79
CA ILE A 708 -14.95 5.09 -25.56
C ILE A 708 -14.68 3.85 -24.70
N ALA A 709 -13.67 3.05 -25.03
CA ALA A 709 -13.27 1.87 -24.25
C ALA A 709 -12.90 2.22 -22.80
N PHE A 710 -12.19 3.33 -22.58
CA PHE A 710 -11.90 3.90 -21.26
C PHE A 710 -13.17 4.31 -20.51
N GLY A 711 -14.11 4.99 -21.18
CA GLY A 711 -15.40 5.36 -20.59
C GLY A 711 -16.26 4.16 -20.20
N LEU A 712 -16.27 3.10 -21.03
CA LEU A 712 -16.95 1.84 -20.77
C LEU A 712 -16.28 1.04 -19.65
N ALA A 713 -14.95 0.98 -19.60
CA ALA A 713 -14.21 0.32 -18.53
C ALA A 713 -14.51 0.95 -17.15
N LEU A 714 -14.53 2.28 -17.08
CA LEU A 714 -14.96 3.00 -15.87
C LEU A 714 -16.45 2.79 -15.52
N ASP A 715 -17.29 2.37 -16.49
CA ASP A 715 -18.71 2.16 -16.24
C ASP A 715 -19.07 0.76 -15.78
N TYR A 716 -18.57 -0.26 -16.49
CA TYR A 716 -18.89 -1.67 -16.26
C TYR A 716 -18.00 -2.38 -15.24
N ILE A 717 -16.74 -1.95 -15.07
CA ILE A 717 -15.83 -2.58 -14.13
C ILE A 717 -16.03 -1.90 -12.78
N THR A 718 -16.53 -2.64 -11.81
CA THR A 718 -16.60 -2.22 -10.40
C THR A 718 -15.20 -2.07 -9.83
N SER A 719 -15.05 -1.32 -8.73
CA SER A 719 -13.83 -1.39 -7.93
C SER A 719 -13.60 -2.83 -7.48
N ILE A 720 -12.32 -3.24 -7.40
CA ILE A 720 -11.92 -4.46 -6.70
C ILE A 720 -12.03 -4.21 -5.18
N GLU A 721 -13.26 -4.01 -4.69
CA GLU A 721 -13.61 -4.15 -3.28
C GLU A 721 -13.74 -5.65 -2.98
N GLU A 722 -12.58 -6.30 -2.82
CA GLU A 722 -12.51 -7.71 -2.45
C GLU A 722 -13.17 -7.95 -1.10
N TYR A 723 -14.16 -8.84 -1.10
CA TYR A 723 -15.06 -9.15 0.01
C TYR A 723 -14.35 -9.37 1.36
N HIS A 724 -14.44 -8.39 2.27
CA HIS A 724 -13.88 -8.47 3.63
C HIS A 724 -14.75 -9.35 4.54
N GLY A 725 -14.73 -10.65 4.28
CA GLY A 725 -15.31 -11.67 5.14
C GLY A 725 -14.24 -12.64 5.62
N SER A 726 -13.72 -12.43 6.83
CA SER A 726 -13.14 -13.53 7.61
C SER A 726 -14.16 -14.66 7.62
N ARG A 727 -13.76 -15.89 7.25
CA ARG A 727 -14.69 -17.03 7.24
C ARG A 727 -15.32 -17.14 8.64
N PRO A 728 -16.65 -17.06 8.78
CA PRO A 728 -17.26 -17.24 10.09
C PRO A 728 -16.96 -18.65 10.59
N ILE A 729 -16.57 -18.76 11.86
CA ILE A 729 -16.16 -20.01 12.51
C ILE A 729 -17.41 -20.85 12.87
N LYS A 730 -18.39 -20.94 11.95
CA LYS A 730 -19.66 -21.65 12.12
C LYS A 730 -19.51 -23.19 12.19
N ARG A 731 -18.29 -23.74 12.09
CA ARG A 731 -18.05 -25.20 12.10
C ARG A 731 -17.27 -25.78 13.28
N LEU A 732 -16.39 -25.02 13.98
CA LEU A 732 -15.61 -25.61 15.08
C LEU A 732 -16.40 -25.77 16.39
N CYS A 733 -17.33 -24.87 16.71
CA CYS A 733 -18.07 -24.96 17.98
C CYS A 733 -19.02 -26.18 18.05
N GLN A 734 -19.54 -26.66 16.92
CA GLN A 734 -20.34 -27.89 16.88
C GLN A 734 -19.50 -29.18 16.99
N GLU A 735 -18.20 -29.12 16.68
CA GLU A 735 -17.28 -30.24 16.94
C GLU A 735 -16.84 -30.25 18.41
N GLN A 736 -16.73 -29.09 19.07
CA GLN A 736 -16.44 -29.00 20.49
C GLN A 736 -17.47 -29.71 21.37
N GLU A 737 -18.77 -29.71 21.05
CA GLU A 737 -19.78 -30.45 21.83
C GLU A 737 -19.62 -31.99 21.75
N LYS A 738 -18.95 -32.51 20.72
CA LYS A 738 -18.64 -33.95 20.64
C LYS A 738 -17.37 -34.29 21.41
N ASP A 739 -16.31 -33.50 21.27
CA ASP A 739 -15.03 -33.76 21.95
C ASP A 739 -15.05 -33.38 23.45
N SER A 740 -15.83 -32.39 23.86
CA SER A 740 -15.95 -31.99 25.28
C SER A 740 -16.67 -33.04 26.12
N ASN A 741 -17.58 -33.80 25.52
CA ASN A 741 -18.31 -34.87 26.19
C ASN A 741 -17.47 -36.16 26.30
N ILE A 742 -16.48 -36.37 25.43
CA ILE A 742 -15.56 -37.51 25.49
C ILE A 742 -14.43 -37.30 26.53
N ARG A 743 -14.14 -36.05 26.93
CA ARG A 743 -13.05 -35.72 27.87
C ARG A 743 -13.47 -35.50 29.33
N LYS A 744 -14.74 -35.67 29.69
CA LYS A 744 -15.26 -35.39 31.05
C LYS A 744 -15.23 -36.59 32.02
N GLU A 745 -14.74 -37.77 31.61
CA GLU A 745 -14.66 -38.96 32.47
C GLU A 745 -13.24 -39.27 33.01
N SER A 746 -12.29 -38.34 32.91
CA SER A 746 -10.96 -38.48 33.56
C SER A 746 -10.67 -37.29 34.49
N ASP A 747 -11.17 -37.40 35.73
CA ASP A 747 -10.88 -36.48 36.83
C ASP A 747 -9.40 -36.48 37.24
N GLY A 748 -8.96 -35.37 37.86
CA GLY A 748 -7.76 -35.38 38.70
C GLY A 748 -6.93 -34.10 38.67
N HIS A 749 -6.84 -33.42 39.82
CA HIS A 749 -5.96 -32.27 40.04
C HIS A 749 -4.56 -32.44 39.44
N SER A 750 -4.14 -31.50 38.61
CA SER A 750 -2.72 -31.23 38.39
C SER A 750 -2.45 -29.73 38.33
N ASN A 751 -1.43 -29.30 39.06
CA ASN A 751 -0.93 -27.93 38.99
C ASN A 751 -0.50 -27.62 37.55
N ILE A 752 -0.70 -26.37 37.11
CA ILE A 752 -0.02 -25.84 35.93
C ILE A 752 1.48 -25.84 36.25
N SER A 753 2.16 -26.91 35.84
CA SER A 753 3.60 -27.03 35.95
C SER A 753 4.23 -25.91 35.13
N ARG A 754 5.31 -25.30 35.66
CA ARG A 754 6.09 -24.28 34.93
C ARG A 754 6.37 -24.80 33.53
N ALA A 755 5.81 -24.15 32.51
CA ALA A 755 6.06 -24.47 31.11
C ALA A 755 7.57 -24.45 30.88
N LYS A 756 8.14 -25.64 30.74
CA LYS A 756 9.58 -25.85 30.80
C LYS A 756 10.10 -25.64 29.38
N MET A 757 10.35 -24.38 29.03
CA MET A 757 10.67 -24.03 27.65
C MET A 757 11.82 -24.86 27.10
N THR A 758 11.70 -25.22 25.83
CA THR A 758 12.66 -26.10 25.14
C THR A 758 14.06 -25.49 25.09
N ILE A 759 14.16 -24.15 25.10
CA ILE A 759 15.40 -23.38 25.15
C ILE A 759 15.38 -22.49 26.41
N PRO A 760 16.44 -22.49 27.26
CA PRO A 760 16.47 -21.65 28.45
C PRO A 760 16.48 -20.14 28.11
N VAL A 761 15.87 -19.34 28.98
CA VAL A 761 15.86 -17.86 28.90
C VAL A 761 16.83 -17.30 29.95
N MET A 762 17.52 -16.21 29.61
CA MET A 762 18.31 -15.44 30.58
C MET A 762 17.52 -14.22 31.06
N GLU A 763 17.38 -14.06 32.37
CA GLU A 763 16.65 -12.95 32.98
C GLU A 763 17.53 -11.68 33.00
N LEU A 764 17.18 -10.64 32.24
CA LEU A 764 18.01 -9.44 32.08
C LEU A 764 17.24 -8.13 32.38
N PRO A 765 17.54 -7.44 33.50
CA PRO A 765 16.99 -6.11 33.77
C PRO A 765 17.64 -5.05 32.88
N ILE A 766 16.90 -4.00 32.56
CA ILE A 766 17.43 -2.78 31.94
C ILE A 766 17.31 -1.62 32.94
N THR A 767 18.35 -0.83 33.08
CA THR A 767 18.32 0.43 33.86
C THR A 767 18.80 1.59 33.00
N PHE A 768 18.19 2.75 33.17
CA PHE A 768 18.57 3.98 32.49
C PHE A 768 18.56 5.15 33.47
N HIS A 769 19.57 6.00 33.39
CA HIS A 769 19.78 7.09 34.36
C HIS A 769 20.15 8.41 33.66
N ASN A 770 19.43 9.47 34.00
CA ASN A 770 19.54 10.81 33.41
C ASN A 770 19.63 10.78 31.87
N LEU A 771 18.73 10.01 31.24
CA LEU A 771 18.67 9.84 29.80
C LEU A 771 18.06 11.09 29.15
N ASN A 772 18.84 11.74 28.29
CA ASN A 772 18.46 12.90 27.51
C ASN A 772 18.66 12.60 26.01
N TYR A 773 17.79 13.12 25.16
CA TYR A 773 17.89 12.96 23.71
C TYR A 773 17.56 14.26 22.99
N TYR A 774 18.47 14.66 22.11
CA TYR A 774 18.38 15.90 21.34
C TYR A 774 18.47 15.61 19.84
N ILE A 775 17.73 16.36 19.04
CA ILE A 775 17.92 16.41 17.58
C ILE A 775 18.33 17.83 17.18
N ASP A 776 19.07 17.98 16.09
CA ASP A 776 19.34 19.32 15.54
C ASP A 776 18.03 19.94 15.03
N THR A 777 17.84 21.25 15.25
CA THR A 777 16.61 21.92 14.80
C THR A 777 16.54 22.00 13.28
N PRO A 778 15.41 21.60 12.66
CA PRO A 778 15.17 21.81 11.23
C PRO A 778 15.38 23.27 10.81
N PRO A 779 15.93 23.53 9.61
CA PRO A 779 16.23 24.88 9.14
C PRO A 779 14.97 25.76 8.96
N GLU A 780 13.78 25.19 8.82
CA GLU A 780 12.51 25.92 8.85
C GLU A 780 12.22 26.53 10.24
N MET A 781 12.52 25.81 11.33
CA MET A 781 12.32 26.31 12.68
C MET A 781 13.24 27.50 12.98
N LEU A 782 14.50 27.42 12.53
CA LEU A 782 15.45 28.54 12.65
C LEU A 782 14.97 29.78 11.89
N LYS A 783 14.33 29.62 10.72
CA LYS A 783 13.72 30.73 9.96
C LYS A 783 12.47 31.32 10.61
N GLN A 784 11.74 30.54 11.42
CA GLN A 784 10.61 31.01 12.22
C GLN A 784 11.02 31.66 13.55
N GLY A 785 12.32 31.82 13.81
CA GLY A 785 12.85 32.50 15.00
C GLY A 785 13.03 31.62 16.22
N TYR A 786 13.04 30.28 16.08
CA TYR A 786 13.39 29.40 17.21
C TYR A 786 14.86 29.62 17.64
N PRO A 787 15.13 29.89 18.93
CA PRO A 787 16.46 30.34 19.38
C PRO A 787 17.47 29.20 19.60
N THR A 788 17.02 27.96 19.74
CA THR A 788 17.86 26.80 20.09
C THR A 788 18.28 26.02 18.84
N LYS A 789 19.58 25.71 18.70
CA LYS A 789 20.11 24.85 17.62
C LYS A 789 19.78 23.36 17.76
N ARG A 790 19.33 22.94 18.96
CA ARG A 790 18.96 21.56 19.29
C ARG A 790 17.61 21.54 19.96
N LEU A 791 16.72 20.65 19.52
CA LEU A 791 15.43 20.37 20.13
C LEU A 791 15.59 19.17 21.06
N GLN A 792 15.32 19.37 22.36
CA GLN A 792 15.31 18.28 23.33
C GLN A 792 13.97 17.52 23.25
N LEU A 793 14.04 16.20 23.06
CA LEU A 793 12.88 15.32 22.95
C LEU A 793 12.68 14.44 24.19
N LEU A 794 13.76 14.08 24.89
CA LEU A 794 13.74 13.37 26.17
C LEU A 794 14.57 14.18 27.19
N ASN A 795 14.08 14.32 28.42
CA ASN A 795 14.65 15.20 29.44
C ASN A 795 14.73 14.48 30.80
N ASN A 796 15.96 14.19 31.24
CA ASN A 796 16.31 13.54 32.51
C ASN A 796 15.43 12.31 32.85
N ILE A 797 15.34 11.39 31.89
CA ILE A 797 14.55 10.17 32.06
C ILE A 797 15.36 9.15 32.88
N THR A 798 14.80 8.68 33.98
CA THR A 798 15.42 7.68 34.87
C THR A 798 14.41 6.58 35.23
N GLY A 799 14.84 5.32 35.19
CA GLY A 799 13.97 4.17 35.46
C GLY A 799 14.67 2.82 35.32
N ALA A 800 13.93 1.77 35.64
CA ALA A 800 14.37 0.39 35.59
C ALA A 800 13.23 -0.49 35.05
N LEU A 801 13.58 -1.56 34.34
CA LEU A 801 12.70 -2.54 33.75
C LEU A 801 13.14 -3.92 34.24
N ARG A 802 12.20 -4.70 34.78
CA ARG A 802 12.51 -5.91 35.57
C ARG A 802 12.10 -7.20 34.83
N PRO A 803 12.90 -8.29 34.91
CA PRO A 803 12.50 -9.59 34.38
C PRO A 803 11.23 -10.11 35.03
N GLY A 804 10.34 -10.74 34.25
CA GLY A 804 9.09 -11.30 34.76
C GLY A 804 8.03 -10.28 35.18
N VAL A 805 8.25 -8.98 34.92
CA VAL A 805 7.32 -7.89 35.23
C VAL A 805 6.84 -7.25 33.93
N LEU A 806 5.53 -7.18 33.72
CA LEU A 806 4.94 -6.58 32.53
C LEU A 806 4.75 -5.07 32.72
N SER A 807 5.58 -4.27 32.04
CA SER A 807 5.59 -2.81 32.16
C SER A 807 4.78 -2.11 31.06
N ALA A 808 3.83 -1.26 31.44
CA ALA A 808 3.12 -0.36 30.52
C ALA A 808 3.84 1.00 30.40
N LEU A 809 4.19 1.40 29.19
CA LEU A 809 4.67 2.74 28.88
C LEU A 809 3.53 3.60 28.29
N MET A 810 2.98 4.49 29.09
CA MET A 810 1.78 5.27 28.74
C MET A 810 2.04 6.77 28.70
N GLY A 811 1.09 7.51 28.15
CA GLY A 811 1.17 8.96 27.97
C GLY A 811 0.49 9.40 26.67
N VAL A 812 0.18 10.69 26.58
CA VAL A 812 -0.47 11.27 25.39
C VAL A 812 0.36 11.08 24.11
N SER A 813 -0.29 11.20 22.95
CA SER A 813 0.45 11.23 21.67
C SER A 813 1.41 12.43 21.64
N GLY A 814 2.63 12.21 21.18
CA GLY A 814 3.72 13.20 21.23
C GLY A 814 4.53 13.26 22.54
N ALA A 815 4.18 12.48 23.58
CA ALA A 815 4.90 12.49 24.86
C ALA A 815 6.35 11.95 24.82
N GLY A 816 6.79 11.37 23.70
CA GLY A 816 8.12 10.78 23.54
C GLY A 816 8.20 9.26 23.80
N LYS A 817 7.06 8.55 23.89
CA LYS A 817 6.98 7.09 24.15
C LYS A 817 7.81 6.25 23.17
N THR A 818 7.47 6.28 21.88
CA THR A 818 8.23 5.62 20.80
C THR A 818 9.67 6.13 20.73
N THR A 819 9.91 7.41 21.03
CA THR A 819 11.27 7.97 21.09
C THR A 819 12.10 7.32 22.20
N LEU A 820 11.52 7.09 23.38
CA LEU A 820 12.16 6.39 24.49
C LEU A 820 12.40 4.91 24.13
N LEU A 821 11.39 4.20 23.60
CA LEU A 821 11.58 2.82 23.12
C LEU A 821 12.67 2.72 22.06
N ASP A 822 12.72 3.63 21.08
CA ASP A 822 13.75 3.63 20.04
C ASP A 822 15.15 3.96 20.55
N VAL A 823 15.29 4.81 21.58
CA VAL A 823 16.58 5.10 22.23
C VAL A 823 17.04 3.90 23.07
N LEU A 824 16.12 3.30 23.84
CA LEU A 824 16.40 2.06 24.59
C LEU A 824 16.75 0.90 23.65
N ALA A 825 16.05 0.73 22.54
CA ALA A 825 16.37 -0.23 21.47
C ALA A 825 17.64 0.14 20.67
N GLY A 826 18.05 1.40 20.67
CA GLY A 826 19.15 1.93 19.86
C GLY A 826 18.85 2.01 18.35
N ARG A 827 17.57 2.17 18.00
CA ARG A 827 17.09 2.32 16.61
C ARG A 827 17.26 3.75 16.08
N LYS A 828 17.39 4.76 16.95
CA LYS A 828 17.73 6.14 16.57
C LYS A 828 19.18 6.25 16.13
N THR A 829 19.40 6.46 14.84
CA THR A 829 20.73 6.61 14.21
C THR A 829 21.16 8.08 14.03
N GLY A 830 20.37 9.04 14.51
CA GLY A 830 20.68 10.46 14.46
C GLY A 830 20.19 11.17 15.73
N GLY A 831 20.74 12.36 15.99
CA GLY A 831 20.60 13.05 17.26
C GLY A 831 21.66 12.64 18.30
N TYR A 832 21.66 13.33 19.44
CA TYR A 832 22.61 13.15 20.53
C TYR A 832 21.90 12.49 21.71
N ILE A 833 22.43 11.35 22.18
CA ILE A 833 21.96 10.65 23.38
C ILE A 833 22.98 10.93 24.48
N GLU A 834 22.51 11.42 25.63
CA GLU A 834 23.30 11.65 26.84
C GLU A 834 22.66 10.87 28.00
N GLY A 835 23.46 10.38 28.95
CA GLY A 835 23.00 9.54 30.07
C GLY A 835 23.61 8.14 30.04
N ASP A 836 23.24 7.30 31.01
CA ASP A 836 23.74 5.92 31.15
C ASP A 836 22.59 4.92 30.92
N ILE A 837 22.88 3.84 30.18
CA ILE A 837 21.95 2.72 29.92
C ILE A 837 22.72 1.43 30.20
N ARG A 838 22.21 0.60 31.13
CA ARG A 838 22.82 -0.68 31.51
C ARG A 838 21.85 -1.84 31.34
N ILE A 839 22.40 -3.00 30.96
CA ILE A 839 21.69 -4.27 30.77
C ILE A 839 22.36 -5.30 31.68
N GLY A 840 21.61 -5.89 32.61
CA GLY A 840 22.19 -6.81 33.61
C GLY A 840 23.29 -6.18 34.48
N GLY A 841 23.35 -4.86 34.58
CA GLY A 841 24.40 -4.10 35.28
C GLY A 841 25.59 -3.67 34.40
N TYR A 842 25.72 -4.19 33.18
CA TYR A 842 26.79 -3.85 32.23
C TYR A 842 26.38 -2.68 31.32
N PRO A 843 27.31 -1.80 30.89
CA PRO A 843 26.99 -0.71 29.96
C PRO A 843 26.50 -1.25 28.62
N LYS A 844 25.50 -0.60 28.02
CA LYS A 844 24.88 -1.04 26.77
C LYS A 844 25.85 -0.95 25.58
N VAL A 845 26.20 -2.12 25.02
CA VAL A 845 26.83 -2.26 23.70
C VAL A 845 25.76 -2.64 22.67
N GLN A 846 25.60 -1.81 21.64
CA GLN A 846 24.46 -1.92 20.70
C GLN A 846 24.47 -3.24 19.91
N GLU A 847 25.63 -3.69 19.44
CA GLU A 847 25.80 -4.88 18.60
C GLU A 847 25.37 -6.17 19.31
N THR A 848 25.78 -6.33 20.57
CA THR A 848 25.39 -7.46 21.42
C THR A 848 23.91 -7.36 21.82
N PHE A 849 23.44 -6.16 22.17
CA PHE A 849 22.09 -5.95 22.66
C PHE A 849 21.00 -6.30 21.62
N VAL A 850 21.22 -5.98 20.34
CA VAL A 850 20.26 -6.31 19.26
C VAL A 850 20.02 -7.81 19.13
N ARG A 851 20.96 -8.68 19.54
CA ARG A 851 20.78 -10.14 19.49
C ARG A 851 19.88 -10.71 20.60
N ILE A 852 19.74 -9.98 21.71
CA ILE A 852 18.94 -10.41 22.89
C ILE A 852 17.63 -9.62 23.05
N LEU A 853 17.40 -8.65 22.16
CA LEU A 853 16.23 -7.79 22.09
C LEU A 853 15.28 -8.27 20.98
N GLY A 854 14.02 -8.53 21.30
CA GLY A 854 12.92 -8.54 20.35
C GLY A 854 12.27 -7.16 20.30
N TYR A 855 11.98 -6.63 19.10
CA TYR A 855 11.31 -5.33 18.94
C TYR A 855 10.11 -5.47 18.00
N CYS A 856 8.90 -5.35 18.55
CA CYS A 856 7.67 -5.33 17.74
C CYS A 856 7.38 -3.88 17.32
N GLU A 857 7.40 -3.60 16.01
CA GLU A 857 7.05 -2.29 15.47
C GLU A 857 5.53 -2.05 15.43
N GLN A 858 5.12 -0.78 15.42
CA GLN A 858 3.70 -0.39 15.34
C GLN A 858 3.02 -0.92 14.05
N ALA A 859 3.77 -1.08 12.95
CA ALA A 859 3.28 -1.57 11.67
C ALA A 859 3.61 -3.05 11.44
N ASP A 860 2.59 -3.88 11.19
CA ASP A 860 2.77 -5.33 11.01
C ASP A 860 3.16 -5.70 9.57
N ILE A 861 4.44 -5.55 9.25
CA ILE A 861 5.00 -5.83 7.93
C ILE A 861 5.37 -7.32 7.82
N HIS A 862 4.59 -8.08 7.04
CA HIS A 862 4.82 -9.51 6.78
C HIS A 862 4.66 -9.84 5.30
N SER A 863 5.38 -10.87 4.83
CA SER A 863 5.28 -11.39 3.45
C SER A 863 3.91 -12.02 3.19
N PRO A 864 3.06 -11.46 2.32
CA PRO A 864 1.67 -11.89 2.20
C PRO A 864 1.48 -13.28 1.54
N GLN A 865 2.51 -13.85 0.92
CA GLN A 865 2.48 -15.16 0.26
C GLN A 865 2.93 -16.34 1.15
N LEU A 866 3.40 -16.08 2.37
CA LEU A 866 3.76 -17.12 3.33
C LEU A 866 2.56 -17.51 4.21
N THR A 867 2.59 -18.69 4.81
CA THR A 867 1.72 -19.03 5.94
C THR A 867 2.25 -18.47 7.26
N VAL A 868 1.42 -18.52 8.30
CA VAL A 868 1.81 -18.23 9.69
C VAL A 868 3.03 -19.06 10.11
N GLU A 869 2.98 -20.39 9.92
CA GLU A 869 4.08 -21.30 10.26
C GLU A 869 5.34 -21.02 9.44
N GLU A 870 5.20 -20.80 8.13
CA GLU A 870 6.32 -20.49 7.23
C GLU A 870 7.05 -19.21 7.66
N SER A 871 6.30 -18.20 8.12
CA SER A 871 6.85 -16.91 8.57
C SER A 871 7.64 -17.04 9.88
N VAL A 872 7.10 -17.75 10.88
CA VAL A 872 7.77 -17.99 12.18
C VAL A 872 8.98 -18.91 11.98
N THR A 873 8.83 -19.99 11.20
CA THR A 873 9.93 -20.93 10.87
C THR A 873 11.09 -20.23 10.18
N TYR A 874 10.81 -19.32 9.22
CA TYR A 874 11.85 -18.56 8.53
C TYR A 874 12.62 -17.62 9.47
N SER A 875 11.93 -16.94 10.39
CA SER A 875 12.60 -16.13 11.44
C SER A 875 13.48 -17.01 12.35
N ALA A 876 12.96 -18.18 12.76
CA ALA A 876 13.70 -19.15 13.57
C ALA A 876 15.00 -19.61 12.89
N TRP A 877 15.00 -19.80 11.56
CA TRP A 877 16.18 -20.22 10.81
C TRP A 877 17.28 -19.16 10.74
N LEU A 878 16.92 -17.88 10.76
CA LEU A 878 17.87 -16.77 10.64
C LEU A 878 18.39 -16.27 12.00
N ARG A 879 17.60 -16.42 13.07
CA ARG A 879 17.90 -15.81 14.38
C ARG A 879 18.34 -16.79 15.47
N LEU A 880 18.02 -18.08 15.37
CA LEU A 880 18.48 -19.07 16.36
C LEU A 880 19.94 -19.52 16.09
N PRO A 881 20.71 -19.86 17.13
CA PRO A 881 22.08 -20.35 16.96
C PRO A 881 22.19 -21.60 16.08
N SER A 882 23.30 -21.72 15.34
CA SER A 882 23.57 -22.84 14.43
C SER A 882 23.64 -24.22 15.11
N HIS A 883 23.92 -24.26 16.42
CA HIS A 883 23.94 -25.51 17.20
C HIS A 883 22.54 -26.06 17.53
N VAL A 884 21.46 -25.29 17.30
CA VAL A 884 20.09 -25.76 17.53
C VAL A 884 19.66 -26.61 16.33
N ASP A 885 19.46 -27.91 16.56
CA ASP A 885 19.10 -28.89 15.54
C ASP A 885 17.71 -28.65 14.94
N LYS A 886 17.45 -29.25 13.77
CA LYS A 886 16.21 -29.04 13.00
C LYS A 886 14.95 -29.57 13.73
N LYS A 887 15.08 -30.54 14.65
CA LYS A 887 13.96 -31.10 15.41
C LYS A 887 13.60 -30.17 16.58
N THR A 888 14.55 -29.85 17.46
CA THR A 888 14.35 -28.90 18.58
C THR A 888 13.86 -27.54 18.07
N ARG A 889 14.35 -27.08 16.91
CA ARG A 889 13.89 -25.85 16.26
C ARG A 889 12.41 -25.91 15.85
N SER A 890 11.95 -27.06 15.34
CA SER A 890 10.55 -27.24 14.93
C SER A 890 9.62 -27.36 16.15
N GLU A 891 10.08 -28.04 17.21
CA GLU A 891 9.39 -28.12 18.50
C GLU A 891 9.25 -26.72 19.14
N PHE A 892 10.31 -25.90 19.12
CA PHE A 892 10.27 -24.52 19.61
C PHE A 892 9.36 -23.60 18.77
N VAL A 893 9.29 -23.78 17.45
CA VAL A 893 8.30 -23.05 16.61
C VAL A 893 6.86 -23.41 17.00
N ALA A 894 6.58 -24.69 17.26
CA ALA A 894 5.26 -25.11 17.74
C ALA A 894 4.94 -24.53 19.13
N GLU A 895 5.90 -24.54 20.07
CA GLU A 895 5.79 -23.93 21.40
C GLU A 895 5.47 -22.42 21.32
N VAL A 896 6.14 -21.71 20.41
CA VAL A 896 5.86 -20.28 20.14
C VAL A 896 4.46 -20.08 19.57
N LEU A 897 4.04 -20.90 18.59
CA LEU A 897 2.68 -20.81 18.02
C LEU A 897 1.59 -21.13 19.04
N GLU A 898 1.84 -22.03 19.99
CA GLU A 898 0.93 -22.31 21.10
C GLU A 898 0.89 -21.16 22.12
N THR A 899 2.05 -20.63 22.52
CA THR A 899 2.18 -19.52 23.48
C THR A 899 1.43 -18.26 23.03
N VAL A 900 1.41 -17.99 21.73
CA VAL A 900 0.68 -16.85 21.12
C VAL A 900 -0.69 -17.27 20.55
N GLU A 901 -1.20 -18.48 20.87
CA GLU A 901 -2.52 -19.00 20.49
C GLU A 901 -2.81 -19.03 18.97
N LEU A 902 -1.79 -19.23 18.12
CA LEU A 902 -1.86 -19.22 16.65
C LEU A 902 -1.91 -20.60 15.99
N ASP A 903 -1.75 -21.70 16.75
CA ASP A 903 -1.69 -23.08 16.19
C ASP A 903 -2.87 -23.42 15.26
N GLN A 904 -4.10 -23.01 15.61
CA GLN A 904 -5.31 -23.25 14.81
C GLN A 904 -5.30 -22.62 13.41
N ILE A 905 -4.41 -21.65 13.15
CA ILE A 905 -4.32 -20.91 11.88
C ILE A 905 -2.92 -20.98 11.25
N LYS A 906 -2.06 -21.91 11.68
CA LYS A 906 -0.67 -22.04 11.22
C LYS A 906 -0.51 -22.22 9.70
N ASP A 907 -1.46 -22.91 9.06
CA ASP A 907 -1.52 -23.12 7.60
C ASP A 907 -2.15 -21.96 6.81
N VAL A 908 -2.71 -20.94 7.49
CA VAL A 908 -3.39 -19.82 6.82
C VAL A 908 -2.34 -18.87 6.24
N LEU A 909 -2.58 -18.43 4.99
CA LEU A 909 -1.76 -17.41 4.35
C LEU A 909 -1.88 -16.08 5.10
N VAL A 910 -0.74 -15.45 5.38
CA VAL A 910 -0.66 -14.15 6.06
C VAL A 910 -1.45 -13.10 5.29
N GLY A 911 -1.28 -13.09 3.96
CA GLY A 911 -2.02 -12.22 3.05
C GLY A 911 -1.75 -10.74 3.24
N THR A 912 -2.28 -9.92 2.33
CA THR A 912 -2.08 -8.46 2.38
C THR A 912 -3.03 -7.82 3.38
N PRO A 913 -2.58 -6.79 4.13
CA PRO A 913 -3.48 -5.99 4.95
C PRO A 913 -4.69 -5.54 4.12
N GLN A 914 -5.89 -5.62 4.72
CA GLN A 914 -7.13 -5.13 4.12
C GLN A 914 -7.57 -5.84 2.82
N LYS A 915 -7.16 -7.10 2.56
CA LYS A 915 -7.71 -7.88 1.44
C LYS A 915 -8.13 -9.30 1.82
N ASN A 916 -7.15 -10.15 2.09
CA ASN A 916 -7.30 -11.58 2.36
C ASN A 916 -6.19 -11.99 3.34
N GLY A 917 -6.44 -13.03 4.14
CA GLY A 917 -5.46 -13.59 5.09
C GLY A 917 -5.85 -13.34 6.55
N LEU A 918 -4.87 -13.03 7.39
CA LEU A 918 -5.05 -12.84 8.84
C LEU A 918 -5.76 -11.54 9.19
N SER A 919 -6.60 -11.60 10.23
CA SER A 919 -7.16 -10.42 10.90
C SER A 919 -6.06 -9.55 11.52
N MET A 920 -6.36 -8.31 11.89
CA MET A 920 -5.39 -7.42 12.55
C MET A 920 -4.86 -8.02 13.86
N GLU A 921 -5.74 -8.63 14.66
CA GLU A 921 -5.44 -9.31 15.92
C GLU A 921 -4.46 -10.50 15.71
N GLN A 922 -4.77 -11.37 14.74
CA GLN A 922 -3.92 -12.50 14.38
C GLN A 922 -2.58 -12.05 13.79
N ARG A 923 -2.57 -10.93 13.05
CA ARG A 923 -1.36 -10.35 12.47
C ARG A 923 -0.45 -9.71 13.53
N LYS A 924 -1.01 -9.02 14.52
CA LYS A 924 -0.29 -8.53 15.70
C LYS A 924 0.36 -9.68 16.47
N ARG A 925 -0.39 -10.76 16.69
CA ARG A 925 0.13 -11.99 17.28
C ARG A 925 1.23 -12.64 16.43
N LEU A 926 1.11 -12.63 15.10
CA LEU A 926 2.19 -13.11 14.22
C LEU A 926 3.46 -12.24 14.34
N THR A 927 3.33 -10.91 14.42
CA THR A 927 4.48 -10.01 14.70
C THR A 927 5.17 -10.40 16.00
N ILE A 928 4.41 -10.62 17.07
CA ILE A 928 4.94 -11.07 18.37
C ILE A 928 5.63 -12.45 18.26
N ALA A 929 5.03 -13.41 17.54
CA ALA A 929 5.61 -14.75 17.35
C ALA A 929 6.93 -14.72 16.54
N VAL A 930 7.00 -13.90 15.49
CA VAL A 930 8.19 -13.71 14.64
C VAL A 930 9.38 -13.10 15.41
N GLU A 931 9.10 -12.25 16.41
CA GLU A 931 10.11 -11.70 17.33
C GLU A 931 10.42 -12.64 18.50
N LEU A 932 9.44 -13.40 19.01
CA LEU A 932 9.64 -14.32 20.13
C LEU A 932 10.53 -15.52 19.76
N VAL A 933 10.50 -15.96 18.50
CA VAL A 933 11.22 -17.15 18.04
C VAL A 933 12.75 -16.97 17.94
N SER A 934 13.29 -15.75 18.15
CA SER A 934 14.72 -15.56 18.41
C SER A 934 15.14 -15.81 19.86
N ASN A 935 14.22 -16.29 20.71
CA ASN A 935 14.40 -16.44 22.16
C ASN A 935 14.99 -15.19 22.85
N PRO A 936 14.43 -13.98 22.65
CA PRO A 936 14.94 -12.76 23.26
C PRO A 936 14.75 -12.77 24.78
N SER A 937 15.68 -12.14 25.50
CA SER A 937 15.61 -11.90 26.96
C SER A 937 14.80 -10.64 27.29
N VAL A 938 14.83 -9.65 26.39
CA VAL A 938 14.11 -8.39 26.49
C VAL A 938 13.18 -8.26 25.28
N ILE A 939 11.92 -7.92 25.50
CA ILE A 939 10.97 -7.62 24.42
C ILE A 939 10.40 -6.22 24.63
N LEU A 940 10.56 -5.37 23.60
CA LEU A 940 9.95 -4.05 23.52
C LEU A 940 8.87 -4.07 22.43
N MET A 941 7.65 -3.64 22.74
CA MET A 941 6.55 -3.59 21.78
C MET A 941 6.01 -2.17 21.65
N ASP A 942 6.07 -1.58 20.45
CA ASP A 942 5.43 -0.28 20.21
C ASP A 942 3.97 -0.49 19.79
N GLU A 943 3.04 -0.15 20.68
CA GLU A 943 1.59 -0.16 20.47
C GLU A 943 1.00 -1.50 19.93
N PRO A 944 1.18 -2.63 20.65
CA PRO A 944 0.68 -3.94 20.21
C PRO A 944 -0.86 -4.06 20.20
N THR A 945 -1.58 -3.10 20.81
CA THR A 945 -3.05 -3.05 20.85
C THR A 945 -3.65 -2.08 19.83
N THR A 946 -2.84 -1.29 19.10
CA THR A 946 -3.37 -0.25 18.20
C THR A 946 -4.10 -0.85 16.99
N GLY A 947 -5.32 -0.35 16.75
CA GLY A 947 -6.20 -0.83 15.68
C GLY A 947 -6.98 -2.11 16.03
N LEU A 948 -7.02 -2.50 17.31
CA LEU A 948 -7.81 -3.62 17.84
C LEU A 948 -8.93 -3.10 18.75
N ASP A 949 -10.03 -3.84 18.84
CA ASP A 949 -11.03 -3.74 19.92
C ASP A 949 -10.50 -4.33 21.23
N THR A 950 -11.07 -3.98 22.40
CA THR A 950 -10.59 -4.50 23.70
C THR A 950 -10.57 -6.02 23.78
N ARG A 951 -11.50 -6.75 23.16
CA ARG A 951 -11.45 -8.22 23.20
C ARG A 951 -10.24 -8.74 22.43
N SER A 952 -10.02 -8.25 21.21
CA SER A 952 -8.81 -8.55 20.42
C SER A 952 -7.52 -8.10 21.13
N ALA A 953 -7.52 -6.91 21.73
CA ALA A 953 -6.39 -6.38 22.49
C ALA A 953 -6.12 -7.19 23.77
N ALA A 954 -7.15 -7.65 24.47
CA ALA A 954 -7.03 -8.51 25.65
C ALA A 954 -6.47 -9.89 25.30
N ILE A 955 -6.82 -10.46 24.13
CA ILE A 955 -6.18 -11.70 23.64
C ILE A 955 -4.68 -11.46 23.37
N VAL A 956 -4.32 -10.34 22.73
CA VAL A 956 -2.91 -9.95 22.54
C VAL A 956 -2.21 -9.77 23.88
N ILE A 957 -2.75 -9.00 24.81
CA ILE A 957 -2.13 -8.76 26.13
C ILE A 957 -2.09 -10.02 26.99
N ARG A 958 -3.04 -10.96 26.87
CA ARG A 958 -2.95 -12.30 27.48
C ARG A 958 -1.75 -13.06 26.95
N ALA A 959 -1.53 -13.08 25.63
CA ALA A 959 -0.35 -13.69 25.04
C ALA A 959 0.95 -13.01 25.51
N VAL A 960 0.97 -11.66 25.58
CA VAL A 960 2.11 -10.90 26.12
C VAL A 960 2.37 -11.23 27.61
N LYS A 961 1.33 -11.39 28.44
CA LYS A 961 1.48 -11.79 29.85
C LYS A 961 1.93 -13.25 29.99
N ASN A 962 1.53 -14.14 29.09
CA ASN A 962 2.06 -15.51 29.01
C ASN A 962 3.56 -15.51 28.66
N ILE A 963 4.00 -14.66 27.73
CA ILE A 963 5.42 -14.45 27.40
C ILE A 963 6.19 -13.88 28.60
N CYS A 964 5.61 -12.92 29.34
CA CYS A 964 6.25 -12.35 30.53
C CYS A 964 6.46 -13.40 31.64
N LYS A 965 5.50 -14.32 31.84
CA LYS A 965 5.61 -15.44 32.80
C LYS A 965 6.77 -16.39 32.53
N THR A 966 7.41 -16.35 31.36
CA THR A 966 8.64 -17.15 31.08
C THR A 966 9.92 -16.51 31.63
N GLY A 967 9.84 -15.42 32.42
CA GLY A 967 11.00 -14.72 32.99
C GLY A 967 11.58 -13.60 32.12
N ARG A 968 10.97 -13.28 30.97
CA ARG A 968 11.45 -12.23 30.06
C ARG A 968 11.13 -10.83 30.61
N THR A 969 11.98 -9.85 30.30
CA THR A 969 11.70 -8.42 30.56
C THR A 969 10.82 -7.90 29.44
N VAL A 970 9.56 -7.54 29.71
CA VAL A 970 8.60 -7.13 28.68
C VAL A 970 8.07 -5.73 28.95
N VAL A 971 8.23 -4.84 27.96
CA VAL A 971 7.67 -3.48 27.97
C VAL A 971 6.84 -3.28 26.72
N CYS A 972 5.64 -2.72 26.87
CA CYS A 972 4.87 -2.27 25.73
C CYS A 972 4.35 -0.84 25.93
N THR A 973 4.31 -0.05 24.85
CA THR A 973 3.55 1.20 24.86
C THR A 973 2.09 0.88 24.64
N ILE A 974 1.21 1.49 25.43
CA ILE A 974 -0.24 1.34 25.25
C ILE A 974 -0.91 2.70 25.22
N HIS A 975 -1.80 2.84 24.26
CA HIS A 975 -2.65 4.00 24.07
C HIS A 975 -4.07 3.65 24.52
N GLN A 976 -4.46 4.10 25.72
CA GLN A 976 -5.82 4.00 26.27
C GLN A 976 -6.36 2.56 26.37
N PRO A 977 -5.83 1.73 27.30
CA PRO A 977 -6.40 0.43 27.63
C PRO A 977 -7.75 0.59 28.34
N SER A 978 -8.63 -0.41 28.17
CA SER A 978 -9.77 -0.61 29.09
C SER A 978 -9.27 -0.93 30.50
N THR A 979 -10.13 -0.78 31.50
CA THR A 979 -9.78 -1.04 32.91
C THR A 979 -9.19 -2.44 33.12
N GLU A 980 -9.72 -3.45 32.44
CA GLU A 980 -9.24 -4.85 32.52
C GLU A 980 -7.84 -5.02 31.89
N ILE A 981 -7.61 -4.42 30.71
CA ILE A 981 -6.29 -4.45 30.08
C ILE A 981 -5.28 -3.69 30.95
N PHE A 982 -5.67 -2.57 31.57
CA PHE A 982 -4.80 -1.80 32.45
C PHE A 982 -4.40 -2.58 33.70
N GLU A 983 -5.35 -3.27 34.34
CA GLU A 983 -5.09 -4.12 35.51
C GLU A 983 -4.33 -5.41 35.17
N ALA A 984 -4.17 -5.75 33.88
CA ALA A 984 -3.24 -6.78 33.44
C ALA A 984 -1.76 -6.36 33.50
N PHE A 985 -1.43 -5.09 33.75
CA PHE A 985 -0.06 -4.60 33.91
C PHE A 985 0.42 -4.64 35.36
N ASP A 986 1.71 -4.89 35.54
CA ASP A 986 2.32 -4.98 36.86
C ASP A 986 2.97 -3.62 37.26
N GLU A 987 3.53 -2.91 36.28
CA GLU A 987 4.16 -1.59 36.43
C GLU A 987 3.66 -0.58 35.38
N LEU A 988 3.60 0.70 35.76
CA LEU A 988 3.27 1.84 34.90
C LEU A 988 4.42 2.84 34.86
N ILE A 989 4.82 3.21 33.65
CA ILE A 989 5.66 4.37 33.36
C ILE A 989 4.80 5.38 32.58
N LEU A 990 4.39 6.47 33.24
CA LEU A 990 3.59 7.53 32.60
C LEU A 990 4.48 8.70 32.17
N MET A 991 4.44 9.03 30.88
CA MET A 991 5.15 10.16 30.28
C MET A 991 4.21 11.33 29.93
N LYS A 992 4.73 12.55 30.00
CA LYS A 992 4.10 13.76 29.44
C LYS A 992 4.89 14.39 28.31
N ASN A 993 4.20 15.25 27.56
CA ASN A 993 4.79 16.14 26.56
C ASN A 993 6.02 16.88 27.11
N GLY A 994 7.06 16.97 26.29
CA GLY A 994 8.41 17.41 26.70
C GLY A 994 9.31 16.29 27.23
N GLY A 995 8.91 15.02 27.07
CA GLY A 995 9.80 13.87 27.29
C GLY A 995 10.19 13.66 28.75
N LYS A 996 9.23 13.83 29.67
CA LYS A 996 9.42 13.67 31.12
C LYS A 996 8.52 12.57 31.66
N ILE A 997 9.06 11.74 32.55
CA ILE A 997 8.27 10.82 33.38
C ILE A 997 7.51 11.65 34.42
N ILE A 998 6.21 11.35 34.59
CA ILE A 998 5.41 11.79 35.74
C ILE A 998 5.45 10.69 36.81
N TYR A 999 5.05 9.47 36.43
CA TYR A 999 4.91 8.33 37.32
C TYR A 999 5.77 7.16 36.83
N ASN A 1000 6.42 6.45 37.75
CA ASN A 1000 7.13 5.21 37.50
C ASN A 1000 7.01 4.33 38.75
N GLY A 1001 6.22 3.26 38.68
CA GLY A 1001 5.95 2.41 39.82
C GLY A 1001 4.90 1.31 39.58
N PRO A 1002 4.63 0.48 40.61
CA PRO A 1002 3.66 -0.60 40.53
C PRO A 1002 2.22 -0.07 40.60
N ILE A 1003 1.36 -0.56 39.69
CA ILE A 1003 -0.05 -0.08 39.58
C ILE A 1003 -0.84 -0.36 40.87
N GLY A 1004 -0.56 -1.49 41.52
CA GLY A 1004 -1.24 -1.92 42.74
C GLY A 1004 -2.61 -2.55 42.49
N GLU A 1005 -3.14 -3.24 43.50
CA GLU A 1005 -4.45 -3.89 43.39
C GLU A 1005 -5.54 -2.82 43.15
N ARG A 1006 -6.36 -3.05 42.13
CA ARG A 1006 -7.39 -2.11 41.64
C ARG A 1006 -6.87 -0.71 41.32
N SER A 1007 -5.62 -0.58 40.87
CA SER A 1007 -4.96 0.70 40.51
C SER A 1007 -4.79 1.70 41.66
N SER A 1008 -4.98 1.28 42.91
CA SER A 1008 -4.98 2.11 44.12
C SER A 1008 -3.78 3.05 44.25
N LYS A 1009 -2.56 2.55 44.00
CA LYS A 1009 -1.31 3.34 44.12
C LYS A 1009 -1.14 4.41 43.06
N VAL A 1010 -1.83 4.27 41.93
CA VAL A 1010 -1.83 5.26 40.83
C VAL A 1010 -2.84 6.35 41.16
N ILE A 1011 -4.00 5.98 41.69
CA ILE A 1011 -5.06 6.91 42.10
C ILE A 1011 -4.55 7.84 43.21
N GLU A 1012 -4.00 7.28 44.30
CA GLU A 1012 -3.42 8.03 45.43
C GLU A 1012 -2.36 9.05 44.99
N TYR A 1013 -1.55 8.70 43.98
CA TYR A 1013 -0.54 9.60 43.42
C TYR A 1013 -1.15 10.79 42.65
N PHE A 1014 -2.24 10.59 41.92
CA PHE A 1014 -2.87 11.63 41.10
C PHE A 1014 -3.92 12.47 41.83
N GLU A 1015 -4.51 11.95 42.91
CA GLU A 1015 -5.36 12.74 43.84
C GLU A 1015 -4.58 13.90 44.49
N ALA A 1016 -3.24 13.81 44.54
CA ALA A 1016 -2.36 14.81 45.14
C ALA A 1016 -2.06 16.06 44.28
N GLY A 1017 -2.53 16.16 43.02
CA GLY A 1017 -2.48 17.45 42.30
C GLY A 1017 -2.64 17.44 40.78
N PHE A 1018 -3.47 18.35 40.27
CA PHE A 1018 -3.64 18.63 38.83
C PHE A 1018 -3.96 20.10 38.54
N LEU A 1019 -3.33 20.67 37.51
CA LEU A 1019 -3.78 21.86 36.77
C LEU A 1019 -2.98 22.02 35.45
N ASN A 1020 -3.62 21.75 34.30
CA ASN A 1020 -3.63 22.54 33.03
C ASN A 1020 -2.28 22.90 32.30
N ILE A 1021 -2.07 22.94 30.96
CA ILE A 1021 -2.91 23.12 29.72
C ILE A 1021 -2.33 22.33 28.49
N PHE A 1022 -3.14 22.23 27.42
CA PHE A 1022 -3.10 21.59 26.08
C PHE A 1022 -2.06 22.12 24.99
N PRO A 1023 -2.00 21.63 23.71
CA PRO A 1023 -0.76 21.38 22.94
C PRO A 1023 -0.68 22.08 21.55
N HIS A 1024 0.24 21.68 20.62
CA HIS A 1024 -0.01 21.50 19.15
C HIS A 1024 1.20 20.99 18.30
N MET A 1025 0.99 20.82 16.98
CA MET A 1025 1.69 19.97 15.97
C MET A 1025 1.73 20.69 14.58
N TYR A 1026 2.47 20.34 13.48
CA TYR A 1026 3.38 19.22 13.15
C TYR A 1026 4.23 19.49 11.84
N LEU A 1027 5.54 19.12 11.84
CA LEU A 1027 6.21 18.23 10.82
C LEU A 1027 6.47 18.80 9.37
N SER A 1028 7.54 18.38 8.63
CA SER A 1028 7.64 18.39 7.13
C SER A 1028 8.86 17.64 6.54
N PHE A 1029 8.73 17.19 5.28
CA PHE A 1029 9.60 16.29 4.51
C PHE A 1029 10.52 17.03 3.51
N LEU A 1030 11.60 16.37 3.11
CA LEU A 1030 12.19 16.45 1.76
C LEU A 1030 13.14 15.25 1.55
N ASP A 1031 13.01 14.47 0.45
CA ASP A 1031 14.07 14.40 -0.58
C ASP A 1031 13.83 13.45 -1.78
N TYR A 1032 14.35 13.92 -2.92
CA TYR A 1032 14.76 13.26 -4.18
C TYR A 1032 14.02 12.09 -4.85
N SER A 1033 13.94 12.21 -6.18
CA SER A 1033 13.88 11.09 -7.12
C SER A 1033 14.77 11.38 -8.33
N PHE A 1034 15.96 10.76 -8.38
CA PHE A 1034 16.98 11.00 -9.41
C PHE A 1034 17.58 9.68 -9.93
N SER A 1035 16.75 8.80 -10.48
CA SER A 1035 17.18 7.44 -10.88
C SER A 1035 16.33 6.78 -11.98
N LEU A 1036 15.88 7.52 -13.01
CA LEU A 1036 15.11 6.92 -14.11
C LEU A 1036 15.30 7.52 -15.52
N VAL A 1037 16.33 8.35 -15.70
CA VAL A 1037 16.70 8.90 -17.03
C VAL A 1037 17.72 8.00 -17.75
N PHE A 1038 18.70 7.44 -17.04
CA PHE A 1038 19.76 6.63 -17.63
C PHE A 1038 19.33 5.22 -18.08
N LEU A 1039 18.49 4.54 -17.30
CA LEU A 1039 18.10 3.14 -17.61
C LEU A 1039 17.23 3.03 -18.86
N LYS A 1040 16.38 4.03 -19.15
CA LYS A 1040 15.49 4.02 -20.32
C LYS A 1040 16.21 4.35 -21.63
N ALA A 1041 17.30 5.11 -21.59
CA ALA A 1041 18.10 5.42 -22.76
C ALA A 1041 18.98 4.23 -23.21
N ALA A 1042 19.42 3.39 -22.28
CA ALA A 1042 20.33 2.29 -22.58
C ALA A 1042 19.70 1.12 -23.35
N ILE A 1043 18.39 0.86 -23.23
CA ILE A 1043 17.83 -0.42 -23.73
C ILE A 1043 17.69 -0.46 -25.27
N GLU A 1044 17.41 0.67 -25.92
CA GLU A 1044 16.97 0.69 -27.34
C GLU A 1044 18.03 1.17 -28.36
N ILE A 1045 19.14 1.75 -27.93
CA ILE A 1045 20.19 2.27 -28.84
C ILE A 1045 20.70 1.20 -29.84
N PRO A 1046 21.10 -0.02 -29.44
CA PRO A 1046 21.73 -0.96 -30.37
C PRO A 1046 20.76 -1.70 -31.31
N TYR A 1047 19.44 -1.54 -31.15
CA TYR A 1047 18.46 -2.07 -32.11
C TYR A 1047 18.24 -1.16 -33.32
N VAL A 1048 18.63 0.12 -33.23
CA VAL A 1048 18.39 1.13 -34.27
C VAL A 1048 19.71 1.73 -34.80
N PHE A 1049 20.79 1.71 -34.01
CA PHE A 1049 22.04 2.39 -34.33
C PHE A 1049 23.23 1.44 -34.41
N ILE A 1050 23.93 1.47 -35.55
CA ILE A 1050 25.13 0.67 -35.79
C ILE A 1050 26.36 1.39 -35.20
N GLN A 1051 27.25 0.65 -34.55
CA GLN A 1051 28.43 1.19 -33.84
C GLN A 1051 29.25 2.17 -34.69
N VAL A 1052 29.48 1.84 -35.97
CA VAL A 1052 30.26 2.64 -36.93
C VAL A 1052 29.63 4.01 -37.24
N GLN A 1053 28.32 4.16 -37.02
CA GLN A 1053 27.56 5.38 -37.32
C GLN A 1053 27.51 6.36 -36.13
N ILE A 1054 27.81 5.90 -34.91
CA ILE A 1054 27.72 6.71 -33.69
C ILE A 1054 28.87 7.75 -33.67
N PRO A 1055 28.59 9.05 -33.42
CA PRO A 1055 29.65 10.04 -33.26
C PRO A 1055 30.64 9.67 -32.16
N LYS A 1056 31.95 9.87 -32.38
CA LYS A 1056 33.03 9.43 -31.45
C LYS A 1056 32.79 9.81 -29.97
N TRP A 1057 32.17 10.95 -29.71
CA TRP A 1057 31.84 11.44 -28.36
C TRP A 1057 30.63 10.75 -27.69
N TRP A 1058 29.89 9.90 -28.40
CA TRP A 1058 28.78 9.07 -27.89
C TRP A 1058 29.10 7.57 -27.84
N VAL A 1059 30.22 7.12 -28.42
CA VAL A 1059 30.59 5.69 -28.51
C VAL A 1059 30.73 5.03 -27.13
N TRP A 1060 31.07 5.78 -26.08
CA TRP A 1060 31.11 5.24 -24.70
C TRP A 1060 29.73 4.77 -24.21
N LEU A 1061 28.63 5.41 -24.65
CA LEU A 1061 27.26 5.02 -24.28
C LEU A 1061 26.85 3.70 -24.94
N TYR A 1062 27.36 3.45 -26.16
CA TYR A 1062 27.20 2.15 -26.84
C TYR A 1062 27.90 1.04 -26.05
N TYR A 1063 29.10 1.25 -25.52
CA TYR A 1063 29.80 0.26 -24.69
C TYR A 1063 29.23 0.10 -23.28
N LEU A 1064 28.59 1.13 -22.71
CA LEU A 1064 27.92 1.07 -21.41
C LEU A 1064 26.58 0.29 -21.46
N THR A 1065 26.12 -0.08 -22.65
CA THR A 1065 24.81 -0.68 -22.90
C THR A 1065 24.91 -2.20 -23.06
N PRO A 1066 24.25 -3.04 -22.24
CA PRO A 1066 24.36 -4.50 -22.35
C PRO A 1066 23.87 -5.07 -23.68
N THR A 1067 22.82 -4.47 -24.27
CA THR A 1067 22.18 -4.97 -25.49
C THR A 1067 23.04 -4.83 -26.74
N SER A 1068 24.07 -3.97 -26.74
CA SER A 1068 24.99 -3.82 -27.88
C SER A 1068 25.94 -5.00 -27.97
N TRP A 1069 26.56 -5.36 -26.84
CA TRP A 1069 27.36 -6.56 -26.66
C TRP A 1069 26.56 -7.83 -26.94
N THR A 1070 25.27 -7.89 -26.54
CA THR A 1070 24.40 -9.03 -26.88
C THR A 1070 24.20 -9.16 -28.39
N LEU A 1071 24.01 -8.05 -29.11
CA LEU A 1071 23.79 -8.06 -30.56
C LEU A 1071 25.08 -8.41 -31.34
N ASP A 1072 26.24 -7.93 -30.90
CA ASP A 1072 27.57 -8.35 -31.40
C ASP A 1072 27.77 -9.87 -31.24
N ALA A 1073 27.54 -10.41 -30.03
CA ALA A 1073 27.63 -11.86 -29.76
C ALA A 1073 26.69 -12.69 -30.65
N LEU A 1074 25.42 -12.27 -30.80
CA LEU A 1074 24.44 -13.02 -31.59
C LEU A 1074 24.79 -13.03 -33.08
N LEU A 1075 25.20 -11.89 -33.66
CA LEU A 1075 25.52 -11.84 -35.09
C LEU A 1075 26.89 -12.47 -35.40
N THR A 1076 27.91 -12.29 -34.57
CA THR A 1076 29.23 -12.90 -34.80
C THR A 1076 29.21 -14.42 -34.61
N SER A 1077 28.47 -14.94 -33.62
CA SER A 1077 28.37 -16.39 -33.40
C SER A 1077 27.62 -17.12 -34.53
N GLN A 1078 26.55 -16.52 -35.07
CA GLN A 1078 25.72 -17.13 -36.12
C GLN A 1078 26.32 -16.93 -37.53
N TYR A 1079 26.82 -15.74 -37.83
CA TYR A 1079 27.18 -15.34 -39.20
C TYR A 1079 28.70 -15.09 -39.40
N GLY A 1080 29.48 -14.93 -38.33
CA GLY A 1080 30.92 -14.62 -38.39
C GLY A 1080 31.80 -15.75 -38.96
N ASN A 1081 31.25 -16.95 -39.12
CA ASN A 1081 31.92 -18.10 -39.76
C ASN A 1081 31.50 -18.32 -41.22
N ILE A 1082 30.62 -17.47 -41.77
CA ILE A 1082 30.07 -17.66 -43.12
C ILE A 1082 30.92 -16.90 -44.13
N GLU A 1083 31.70 -17.64 -44.91
CA GLU A 1083 32.54 -17.10 -46.00
C GLU A 1083 31.76 -16.92 -47.31
N LYS A 1084 30.48 -17.33 -47.35
CA LYS A 1084 29.61 -17.19 -48.52
C LYS A 1084 29.59 -15.74 -49.01
N GLU A 1085 29.86 -15.55 -50.30
CA GLU A 1085 29.81 -14.23 -50.93
C GLU A 1085 28.37 -13.70 -51.01
N ILE A 1086 28.22 -12.43 -50.65
CA ILE A 1086 27.00 -11.65 -50.80
C ILE A 1086 27.30 -10.37 -51.59
N ARG A 1087 26.33 -9.90 -52.38
CA ARG A 1087 26.38 -8.55 -52.96
C ARG A 1087 25.79 -7.55 -51.96
N ALA A 1088 26.65 -6.77 -51.32
CA ALA A 1088 26.27 -5.70 -50.41
C ALA A 1088 26.72 -4.35 -50.96
N PHE A 1089 25.81 -3.38 -51.03
CA PHE A 1089 26.07 -2.01 -51.52
C PHE A 1089 26.70 -1.89 -52.93
N GLY A 1090 26.64 -2.94 -53.75
CA GLY A 1090 27.20 -2.98 -55.11
C GLY A 1090 28.54 -3.73 -55.21
N GLU A 1091 29.16 -4.06 -54.09
CA GLU A 1091 30.39 -4.86 -54.00
C GLU A 1091 30.07 -6.32 -53.64
N THR A 1092 30.92 -7.25 -54.08
CA THR A 1092 30.86 -8.66 -53.65
C THR A 1092 31.81 -8.85 -52.47
N LYS A 1093 31.29 -9.24 -51.30
CA LYS A 1093 32.06 -9.47 -50.07
C LYS A 1093 31.56 -10.71 -49.34
N SER A 1094 32.39 -11.38 -48.54
CA SER A 1094 31.92 -12.45 -47.66
C SER A 1094 31.03 -11.90 -46.54
N VAL A 1095 30.14 -12.73 -45.99
CA VAL A 1095 29.32 -12.33 -44.81
C VAL A 1095 30.21 -11.97 -43.62
N SER A 1096 31.32 -12.68 -43.40
CA SER A 1096 32.29 -12.36 -42.33
C SER A 1096 32.94 -10.98 -42.49
N ILE A 1097 33.35 -10.59 -43.70
CA ILE A 1097 33.90 -9.24 -43.98
C ILE A 1097 32.80 -8.18 -43.87
N PHE A 1098 31.58 -8.48 -44.31
CA PHE A 1098 30.44 -7.56 -44.20
C PHE A 1098 30.10 -7.22 -42.73
N LEU A 1099 30.13 -8.18 -41.81
CA LEU A 1099 29.89 -7.93 -40.38
C LEU A 1099 30.96 -7.03 -39.77
N ASN A 1100 32.22 -7.22 -40.18
CA ASN A 1100 33.35 -6.41 -39.74
C ASN A 1100 33.26 -4.98 -40.29
N ASP A 1101 33.15 -4.82 -41.61
CA ASP A 1101 33.10 -3.52 -42.31
C ASP A 1101 31.87 -2.69 -41.95
N TYR A 1102 30.69 -3.31 -41.88
CA TYR A 1102 29.41 -2.60 -41.76
C TYR A 1102 28.97 -2.43 -40.31
N PHE A 1103 29.04 -3.50 -39.50
CA PHE A 1103 28.60 -3.44 -38.09
C PHE A 1103 29.74 -3.09 -37.13
N GLY A 1104 31.01 -3.31 -37.50
CA GLY A 1104 32.16 -3.17 -36.59
C GLY A 1104 32.36 -4.39 -35.69
N PHE A 1105 31.77 -5.53 -36.05
CA PHE A 1105 31.68 -6.73 -35.21
C PHE A 1105 32.79 -7.71 -35.56
N HIS A 1106 33.62 -8.05 -34.56
CA HIS A 1106 34.82 -8.85 -34.75
C HIS A 1106 34.69 -10.19 -34.01
N LYS A 1107 34.75 -11.29 -34.75
CA LYS A 1107 34.75 -12.65 -34.20
C LYS A 1107 35.82 -12.86 -33.12
N ASP A 1108 37.00 -12.27 -33.28
CA ASP A 1108 38.11 -12.38 -32.32
C ASP A 1108 37.82 -11.75 -30.95
N LYS A 1109 36.80 -10.87 -30.89
CA LYS A 1109 36.34 -10.22 -29.65
C LYS A 1109 35.25 -11.02 -28.93
N LEU A 1110 34.75 -12.13 -29.47
CA LEU A 1110 33.65 -12.89 -28.87
C LEU A 1110 33.91 -13.30 -27.40
N SER A 1111 35.14 -13.66 -27.06
CA SER A 1111 35.54 -13.96 -25.67
C SER A 1111 35.48 -12.74 -24.75
N LEU A 1112 35.81 -11.55 -25.26
CA LEU A 1112 35.67 -10.27 -24.55
C LEU A 1112 34.19 -9.91 -24.38
N VAL A 1113 33.39 -10.07 -25.43
CA VAL A 1113 31.94 -9.83 -25.40
C VAL A 1113 31.27 -10.71 -24.34
N ALA A 1114 31.62 -11.99 -24.27
CA ALA A 1114 31.14 -12.92 -23.24
C ALA A 1114 31.55 -12.47 -21.82
N ALA A 1115 32.81 -12.08 -21.62
CA ALA A 1115 33.29 -11.58 -20.33
C ALA A 1115 32.54 -10.30 -19.88
N VAL A 1116 32.29 -9.36 -20.80
CA VAL A 1116 31.54 -8.13 -20.52
C VAL A 1116 30.07 -8.41 -20.21
N LEU A 1117 29.42 -9.31 -20.95
CA LEU A 1117 28.04 -9.73 -20.69
C LEU A 1117 27.87 -10.45 -19.33
N ILE A 1118 28.90 -11.15 -18.85
CA ILE A 1118 28.94 -11.72 -17.50
C ILE A 1118 29.18 -10.63 -16.45
N ALA A 1119 30.04 -9.64 -16.74
CA ALA A 1119 30.35 -8.56 -15.81
C ALA A 1119 29.14 -7.65 -15.50
N PHE A 1120 28.25 -7.38 -16.47
CA PHE A 1120 27.07 -6.53 -16.26
C PHE A 1120 26.15 -7.01 -15.11
N PRO A 1121 25.68 -8.28 -15.07
CA PRO A 1121 24.97 -8.83 -13.91
C PRO A 1121 25.73 -8.69 -12.60
N PHE A 1122 27.04 -8.96 -12.54
CA PHE A 1122 27.82 -8.81 -11.31
C PHE A 1122 27.87 -7.35 -10.84
N VAL A 1123 28.11 -6.40 -11.74
CA VAL A 1123 28.09 -4.96 -11.41
C VAL A 1123 26.70 -4.52 -10.93
N LEU A 1124 25.62 -4.99 -11.55
CA LEU A 1124 24.26 -4.69 -11.12
C LEU A 1124 23.91 -5.32 -9.76
N ILE A 1125 24.38 -6.54 -9.48
CA ILE A 1125 24.23 -7.19 -8.17
C ILE A 1125 25.02 -6.42 -7.10
N ILE A 1126 26.26 -6.03 -7.38
CA ILE A 1126 27.07 -5.22 -6.45
C ILE A 1126 26.41 -3.87 -6.18
N LEU A 1127 25.95 -3.17 -7.23
CA LEU A 1127 25.21 -1.91 -7.09
C LEU A 1127 23.90 -2.07 -6.32
N PHE A 1128 23.18 -3.17 -6.53
CA PHE A 1128 21.93 -3.47 -5.81
C PHE A 1128 22.20 -3.75 -4.32
N SER A 1129 23.17 -4.62 -4.00
CA SER A 1129 23.59 -4.90 -2.63
C SER A 1129 24.09 -3.64 -1.92
N PHE A 1130 24.97 -2.86 -2.56
CA PHE A 1130 25.44 -1.57 -2.06
C PHE A 1130 24.29 -0.58 -1.85
N SER A 1131 23.29 -0.56 -2.75
CA SER A 1131 22.14 0.33 -2.62
C SER A 1131 21.24 -0.05 -1.45
N ILE A 1132 21.01 -1.35 -1.22
CA ILE A 1132 20.28 -1.83 -0.04
C ILE A 1132 21.04 -1.48 1.24
N GLU A 1133 22.34 -1.77 1.27
CA GLU A 1133 23.19 -1.57 2.46
C GLU A 1133 23.37 -0.09 2.81
N LYS A 1134 23.68 0.78 1.83
CA LYS A 1134 24.04 2.19 2.08
C LYS A 1134 22.89 3.18 1.95
N PHE A 1135 21.94 3.00 1.02
CA PHE A 1135 20.81 3.95 0.89
C PHE A 1135 19.64 3.64 1.84
N ASN A 1136 19.67 2.48 2.52
CA ASN A 1136 18.79 2.11 3.62
C ASN A 1136 17.30 2.43 3.35
N PHE A 1137 16.82 1.89 2.22
CA PHE A 1137 15.51 2.17 1.61
C PHE A 1137 14.29 1.85 2.49
N GLN A 1138 14.47 1.18 3.63
CA GLN A 1138 13.39 0.89 4.59
C GLN A 1138 13.17 2.01 5.62
N LYS A 1139 14.13 2.92 5.80
CA LYS A 1139 14.01 4.10 6.69
C LYS A 1139 13.63 5.40 5.97
N ARG A 1140 13.50 5.37 4.63
CA ARG A 1140 13.12 6.49 3.76
C ARG A 1140 11.71 6.29 3.22
#